data_AF-A0A0N9WRD8-F1
#
_entry.id   AF-A0A0N9WRD8-F1
#
_cell.length_a   1.000
_cell.length_b   1.000
_cell.length_c   1.000
_cell.angle_alpha   90.00
_cell.angle_beta   90.00
_cell.angle_gamma   90.00
#
_symmetry.space_group_name_H-M   'P 1'
#
loop_
_entity.id
_entity.type
_entity.pdbx_description
1 polymer ?
#
loop_
_entity_poly.entity_id
_entity_poly.type
_entity_poly.pdbx_seq_one_letter_code
_entity_poly.pdbx_strand_id
1 'polypeptide(L)'
;MPVQALTVHSHTPTLVVTGQSGLTLRSVGYCRSTLAEPVEARINHTTYDPAGRAIELRDPRLVSDASAPANLITIYSLSGKVLCTISVDVGLRVSLFGEADQPVQGWDGCGSQRWTEYDDQLRPLTVFEQAVEDEPLCSERYGYGGADPTAAAYNQCGQLIRHDDPAGRLLFAEFGVSGGLLEQTRDFLRELEPPDWPELVADREKLLESVAGATTRSRFNALGEAFEQTDAKGNRQFFSQTVAGQLREVRLQLAKDSAPTPLVSAIQYNAHGQTEREFAGNGVLTTLDYDREDGRLIRLQAIRGNATLQDLRYAYDPAGNVLSIEDAALPIRFFANQCIEPISWYDYDSLYQLIAATGWEAGAANRGPQFSTFDDPAAVGHYRQTYRYDAGNNLLELTHVGPQNHGHRLVAAAHSNRCLPVLEGVEPGEEDFRHGFDGNGNLLNLQPGQSLSWDLRNQLREVRPVERDLGDDDSECYVYGSDGMRVRKVRSTHTHARTLIVEVRYLLGLELRSHSGTGEVLQVISVQAGRSSVRVLHWEPALPKDSANDQYRYSLNDYLGSCTLELDGAGEVISQERYHPFGTTAWCAGRGESYKTVRYSGKERDATGLYYYGFRYYISWWQRWLNPDPAGAVDGLNLYRIVRNNPVNLKDVDGRQSNFKDLFKPEQGDLIFGLANVLDKGYLSWWAVLSKRGDYLAKYLEGNEIAKLEEGLNSKRDSYSSIRGATRLMGLYSQAGAKVDSSKQFWAGQYSSIATLVFRMEEQYYANIKARYGGWRSTSANRQFSESYAAELANGHYSVRKTFEKYVDADDKFGHKLISRASKAGLSTILSSGRTDVIHFTLDDLDMDQVVMKTRRSATSSELRYLFRNREKLVDKVLFYQNNKLVDAPWRTDRTGWSRYKPKSTLGGASSSN
;
A
#
# COMPACT_ATOMS: atom_id res chain seq x y z
N MET A 1 -6.51 -34.52 2.64
CA MET A 1 -6.45 -35.14 1.29
C MET A 1 -5.76 -34.16 0.34
N PRO A 2 -4.58 -34.45 -0.27
CA PRO A 2 -3.86 -33.45 -1.08
C PRO A 2 -3.63 -33.88 -2.55
N VAL A 3 -4.67 -34.27 -3.29
CA VAL A 3 -4.54 -34.64 -4.73
C VAL A 3 -5.45 -33.80 -5.65
N GLN A 4 -6.41 -33.02 -5.12
CA GLN A 4 -7.37 -32.26 -5.96
C GLN A 4 -6.88 -30.88 -6.43
N ALA A 5 -5.86 -30.28 -5.81
CA ALA A 5 -5.40 -28.93 -6.18
C ALA A 5 -4.62 -28.89 -7.53
N LEU A 6 -4.10 -30.01 -8.00
CA LEU A 6 -3.26 -30.07 -9.21
C LEU A 6 -4.02 -29.95 -10.55
N THR A 7 -5.35 -29.81 -10.52
CA THR A 7 -6.16 -30.01 -11.72
C THR A 7 -6.97 -28.78 -12.17
N VAL A 8 -7.47 -27.92 -11.27
CA VAL A 8 -8.26 -26.72 -11.66
C VAL A 8 -7.42 -25.66 -12.39
N HIS A 9 -6.10 -25.63 -12.16
CA HIS A 9 -5.17 -24.71 -12.82
C HIS A 9 -4.61 -25.22 -14.18
N SER A 10 -5.00 -26.43 -14.60
CA SER A 10 -4.52 -27.00 -15.87
C SER A 10 -5.02 -26.19 -17.07
N HIS A 11 -4.15 -25.70 -17.94
CA HIS A 11 -4.57 -24.87 -19.10
C HIS A 11 -5.30 -23.57 -18.73
N THR A 12 -5.00 -22.96 -17.58
CA THR A 12 -5.53 -21.64 -17.19
C THR A 12 -4.41 -20.58 -17.10
N PRO A 13 -3.65 -20.31 -18.18
CA PRO A 13 -2.61 -19.28 -18.16
C PRO A 13 -3.23 -17.88 -18.06
N THR A 14 -2.40 -16.87 -17.79
CA THR A 14 -2.76 -15.48 -18.12
C THR A 14 -2.09 -15.13 -19.45
N LEU A 15 -2.86 -14.65 -20.41
CA LEU A 15 -2.35 -14.27 -21.74
C LEU A 15 -2.50 -12.76 -21.97
N VAL A 16 -1.57 -12.22 -22.74
CA VAL A 16 -1.60 -10.83 -23.20
C VAL A 16 -1.62 -10.82 -24.72
N VAL A 17 -2.55 -10.08 -25.31
CA VAL A 17 -2.66 -9.89 -26.75
C VAL A 17 -2.15 -8.50 -27.10
N THR A 18 -1.05 -8.45 -27.85
CA THR A 18 -0.41 -7.21 -28.27
C THR A 18 -0.79 -6.83 -29.69
N GLY A 19 -1.05 -5.53 -29.93
CA GLY A 19 -1.25 -4.98 -31.27
C GLY A 19 0.06 -4.79 -32.03
N GLN A 20 -0.04 -4.33 -33.28
CA GLN A 20 1.13 -4.04 -34.14
C GLN A 20 2.04 -2.94 -33.56
N SER A 21 1.49 -2.05 -32.74
CA SER A 21 2.22 -0.99 -32.02
C SER A 21 2.93 -1.48 -30.75
N GLY A 22 2.81 -2.76 -30.38
CA GLY A 22 3.35 -3.32 -29.14
C GLY A 22 2.51 -3.02 -27.89
N LEU A 23 1.38 -2.35 -28.04
CA LEU A 23 0.45 -2.04 -26.94
C LEU A 23 -0.47 -3.24 -26.63
N THR A 24 -0.83 -3.41 -25.36
CA THR A 24 -1.68 -4.50 -24.87
C THR A 24 -3.15 -4.21 -25.17
N LEU A 25 -3.71 -4.89 -26.18
CA LEU A 25 -5.11 -4.74 -26.55
C LEU A 25 -6.05 -5.56 -25.67
N ARG A 26 -5.59 -6.73 -25.20
CA ARG A 26 -6.38 -7.62 -24.34
C ARG A 26 -5.51 -8.28 -23.29
N SER A 27 -6.08 -8.42 -22.10
CA SER A 27 -5.56 -9.33 -21.06
C SER A 27 -6.60 -10.42 -20.83
N VAL A 28 -6.18 -11.68 -20.94
CA VAL A 28 -7.08 -12.84 -20.87
C VAL A 28 -6.69 -13.70 -19.68
N GLY A 29 -7.58 -13.76 -18.69
CA GLY A 29 -7.55 -14.78 -17.65
C GLY A 29 -8.42 -15.97 -18.05
N TYR A 30 -8.10 -17.16 -17.58
CA TYR A 30 -8.93 -18.34 -17.79
C TYR A 30 -9.44 -18.83 -16.44
N CYS A 31 -10.76 -18.78 -16.25
CA CYS A 31 -11.46 -19.06 -15.00
C CYS A 31 -12.10 -20.45 -15.05
N ARG A 32 -11.94 -21.20 -13.96
CA ARG A 32 -12.61 -22.48 -13.72
C ARG A 32 -12.64 -22.71 -12.21
N SER A 33 -13.80 -23.13 -11.70
CA SER A 33 -13.99 -23.38 -10.26
C SER A 33 -13.93 -24.87 -9.93
N THR A 34 -14.38 -25.74 -10.84
CA THR A 34 -14.28 -27.20 -10.69
C THR A 34 -13.79 -27.88 -11.96
N LEU A 35 -13.28 -29.11 -11.85
CA LEU A 35 -12.82 -29.87 -13.02
C LEU A 35 -13.90 -30.24 -14.03
N ALA A 36 -15.15 -30.34 -13.56
CA ALA A 36 -16.28 -30.72 -14.40
C ALA A 36 -16.73 -29.55 -15.30
N GLU A 37 -16.38 -28.32 -14.92
CA GLU A 37 -16.76 -27.11 -15.65
C GLU A 37 -15.77 -26.80 -16.78
N PRO A 38 -16.27 -26.29 -17.93
CA PRO A 38 -15.39 -25.79 -18.98
C PRO A 38 -14.61 -24.57 -18.49
N VAL A 39 -13.41 -24.39 -19.02
CA VAL A 39 -12.62 -23.19 -18.76
C VAL A 39 -13.23 -22.00 -19.49
N GLU A 40 -13.51 -20.92 -18.77
CA GLU A 40 -14.10 -19.69 -19.29
C GLU A 40 -13.03 -18.60 -19.47
N ALA A 41 -13.00 -17.95 -20.64
CA ALA A 41 -12.07 -16.85 -20.89
C ALA A 41 -12.63 -15.52 -20.33
N ARG A 42 -11.88 -14.90 -19.42
CA ARG A 42 -12.11 -13.55 -18.87
C ARG A 42 -11.26 -12.53 -19.63
N ILE A 43 -11.86 -11.86 -20.61
CA ILE A 43 -11.14 -10.94 -21.52
C ILE A 43 -11.35 -9.49 -21.07
N ASN A 44 -10.31 -8.86 -20.53
CA ASN A 44 -10.27 -7.41 -20.41
C ASN A 44 -9.82 -6.82 -21.76
N HIS A 45 -10.42 -5.70 -22.16
CA HIS A 45 -10.14 -5.04 -23.44
C HIS A 45 -9.71 -3.59 -23.23
N THR A 46 -8.67 -3.18 -23.94
CA THR A 46 -8.16 -1.80 -23.95
C THR A 46 -8.16 -1.24 -25.36
N THR A 47 -8.80 -0.09 -25.53
CA THR A 47 -8.78 0.69 -26.78
C THR A 47 -7.78 1.83 -26.65
N TYR A 48 -7.00 2.07 -27.69
CA TYR A 48 -6.01 3.15 -27.74
C TYR A 48 -6.33 4.16 -28.84
N ASP A 49 -5.95 5.42 -28.62
CA ASP A 49 -5.97 6.45 -29.65
C ASP A 49 -4.74 6.38 -30.59
N PRO A 50 -4.69 7.18 -31.68
CA PRO A 50 -3.53 7.19 -32.58
C PRO A 50 -2.20 7.59 -31.93
N ALA A 51 -2.22 8.23 -30.76
CA ALA A 51 -1.03 8.58 -29.99
C ALA A 51 -0.60 7.46 -29.01
N GLY A 52 -1.30 6.32 -28.99
CA GLY A 52 -0.99 5.16 -28.17
C GLY A 52 -1.45 5.29 -26.71
N ARG A 53 -2.41 6.16 -26.42
CA ARG A 53 -2.95 6.36 -25.06
C ARG A 53 -4.21 5.53 -24.87
N ALA A 54 -4.35 4.87 -23.73
CA ALA A 54 -5.53 4.06 -23.43
C ALA A 54 -6.75 4.97 -23.19
N ILE A 55 -7.74 4.89 -24.08
CA ILE A 55 -8.93 5.75 -24.06
C ILE A 55 -10.19 5.02 -23.59
N GLU A 56 -10.24 3.70 -23.69
CA GLU A 56 -11.35 2.89 -23.16
C GLU A 56 -10.82 1.61 -22.53
N LEU A 57 -11.39 1.24 -21.38
CA LEU A 57 -11.14 -0.02 -20.70
C LEU A 57 -12.48 -0.74 -20.46
N ARG A 58 -12.51 -2.04 -20.77
CA ARG A 58 -13.68 -2.90 -20.57
C ARG A 58 -13.29 -4.17 -19.84
N ASP A 59 -14.08 -4.53 -18.84
CA ASP A 59 -13.99 -5.80 -18.13
C ASP A 59 -14.66 -6.93 -18.93
N PRO A 60 -14.45 -8.21 -18.56
CA PRO A 60 -15.01 -9.33 -19.32
C PRO A 60 -16.52 -9.35 -19.43
N ARG A 61 -17.24 -8.81 -18.44
CA ARG A 61 -18.71 -8.73 -18.45
C ARG A 61 -19.18 -7.70 -19.45
N LEU A 62 -18.63 -6.48 -19.43
CA LEU A 62 -19.02 -5.41 -20.35
C LEU A 62 -18.44 -5.56 -21.76
N VAL A 63 -17.41 -6.40 -21.95
CA VAL A 63 -16.96 -6.81 -23.30
C VAL A 63 -17.99 -7.72 -23.98
N SER A 64 -18.69 -8.56 -23.19
CA SER A 64 -19.64 -9.53 -23.73
C SER A 64 -20.98 -8.92 -24.17
N ASP A 65 -21.27 -7.68 -23.74
CA ASP A 65 -22.46 -6.93 -24.09
C ASP A 65 -22.11 -5.78 -25.06
N ALA A 66 -22.58 -5.88 -26.30
CA ALA A 66 -22.32 -4.88 -27.34
C ALA A 66 -23.02 -3.53 -27.07
N SER A 67 -24.04 -3.50 -26.20
CA SER A 67 -24.75 -2.28 -25.81
C SER A 67 -24.14 -1.57 -24.59
N ALA A 68 -23.27 -2.26 -23.84
CA ALA A 68 -22.66 -1.70 -22.65
C ALA A 68 -21.64 -0.58 -22.96
N PRO A 69 -21.60 0.50 -22.16
CA PRO A 69 -20.49 1.46 -22.19
C PRO A 69 -19.17 0.82 -21.71
N ALA A 70 -18.05 1.48 -21.96
CA ALA A 70 -16.77 1.06 -21.39
C ALA A 70 -16.74 1.33 -19.88
N ASN A 71 -16.10 0.46 -19.09
CA ASN A 71 -15.95 0.66 -17.64
C ASN A 71 -15.32 2.02 -17.33
N LEU A 72 -14.30 2.39 -18.11
CA LEU A 72 -13.60 3.66 -18.00
C LEU A 72 -13.30 4.20 -19.40
N ILE A 73 -13.74 5.43 -19.66
CA ILE A 73 -13.32 6.23 -20.81
C ILE A 73 -12.41 7.35 -20.29
N THR A 74 -11.29 7.59 -20.97
CA THR A 74 -10.32 8.63 -20.60
C THR A 74 -10.06 9.57 -21.77
N ILE A 75 -10.21 10.87 -21.51
CA ILE A 75 -9.96 11.95 -22.46
C ILE A 75 -8.69 12.68 -22.04
N TYR A 76 -7.77 12.83 -22.99
CA TYR A 76 -6.46 13.44 -22.75
C TYR A 76 -6.31 14.79 -23.45
N SER A 77 -5.50 15.67 -22.86
CA SER A 77 -4.90 16.81 -23.55
C SER A 77 -3.94 16.35 -24.66
N LEU A 78 -3.53 17.24 -25.56
CA LEU A 78 -2.47 16.93 -26.54
C LEU A 78 -1.13 16.54 -25.88
N SER A 79 -0.87 17.02 -24.66
CA SER A 79 0.32 16.66 -23.87
C SER A 79 0.19 15.33 -23.12
N GLY A 80 -0.93 14.61 -23.26
CA GLY A 80 -1.17 13.33 -22.60
C GLY A 80 -1.60 13.43 -21.14
N LYS A 81 -2.09 14.60 -20.70
CA LYS A 81 -2.68 14.79 -19.38
C LYS A 81 -4.14 14.32 -19.40
N VAL A 82 -4.57 13.56 -18.40
CA VAL A 82 -5.98 13.20 -18.25
C VAL A 82 -6.77 14.46 -17.91
N LEU A 83 -7.72 14.82 -18.77
CA LEU A 83 -8.60 15.98 -18.57
C LEU A 83 -9.98 15.55 -18.09
N CYS A 84 -10.45 14.39 -18.53
CA CYS A 84 -11.75 13.87 -18.16
C CYS A 84 -11.72 12.34 -18.12
N THR A 85 -12.40 11.76 -17.14
CA THR A 85 -12.70 10.34 -17.06
C THR A 85 -14.20 10.15 -16.93
N ILE A 86 -14.76 9.19 -17.68
CA ILE A 86 -16.15 8.76 -17.55
C ILE A 86 -16.11 7.30 -17.12
N SER A 87 -16.53 7.03 -15.88
CA SER A 87 -16.58 5.70 -15.29
C SER A 87 -18.02 5.25 -15.09
N VAL A 88 -18.30 3.99 -15.38
CA VAL A 88 -19.63 3.40 -15.08
C VAL A 88 -19.87 3.26 -13.57
N ASP A 89 -18.79 3.21 -12.79
CA ASP A 89 -18.84 3.03 -11.34
C ASP A 89 -18.84 4.40 -10.63
N VAL A 90 -17.96 5.32 -11.05
CA VAL A 90 -17.69 6.63 -10.37
C VAL A 90 -18.34 7.83 -11.07
N GLY A 91 -18.92 7.65 -12.26
CA GLY A 91 -19.45 8.75 -13.06
C GLY A 91 -18.35 9.59 -13.70
N LEU A 92 -18.69 10.86 -13.98
CA LEU A 92 -17.80 11.83 -14.63
C LEU A 92 -16.78 12.40 -13.63
N ARG A 93 -15.53 12.57 -14.03
CA ARG A 93 -14.57 13.46 -13.37
C ARG A 93 -13.89 14.32 -14.41
N VAL A 94 -13.87 15.63 -14.21
CA VAL A 94 -13.18 16.59 -15.07
C VAL A 94 -12.15 17.34 -14.24
N SER A 95 -10.97 17.60 -14.82
CA SER A 95 -9.91 18.33 -14.16
C SER A 95 -9.30 19.37 -15.10
N LEU A 96 -9.27 20.61 -14.61
CA LEU A 96 -8.58 21.74 -15.21
C LEU A 96 -7.27 21.98 -14.45
N PHE A 97 -6.22 22.25 -15.21
CA PHE A 97 -4.89 22.46 -14.68
C PHE A 97 -4.28 23.74 -15.21
N GLY A 98 -3.46 24.38 -14.39
CA GLY A 98 -2.68 25.54 -14.78
C GLY A 98 -1.43 25.17 -15.61
N GLU A 99 -0.69 26.18 -16.03
CA GLU A 99 0.49 26.02 -16.89
C GLU A 99 1.63 25.22 -16.26
N ALA A 100 1.75 25.25 -14.93
CA ALA A 100 2.71 24.45 -14.16
C ALA A 100 2.14 23.10 -13.73
N ASP A 101 1.04 22.68 -14.36
CA ASP A 101 0.32 21.44 -14.12
C ASP A 101 -0.36 21.30 -12.75
N GLN A 102 -0.38 22.37 -11.95
CA GLN A 102 -1.11 22.44 -10.70
C GLN A 102 -2.63 22.27 -10.92
N PRO A 103 -3.35 21.53 -10.06
CA PRO A 103 -4.79 21.38 -10.16
C PRO A 103 -5.46 22.72 -9.84
N VAL A 104 -6.24 23.24 -10.78
CA VAL A 104 -6.93 24.53 -10.61
C VAL A 104 -8.36 24.29 -10.19
N GLN A 105 -9.09 23.48 -10.95
CA GLN A 105 -10.50 23.22 -10.70
C GLN A 105 -10.87 21.81 -11.18
N GLY A 106 -11.83 21.18 -10.52
CA GLY A 106 -12.39 19.91 -10.93
C GLY A 106 -13.89 19.85 -10.73
N TRP A 107 -14.54 18.95 -11.48
CA TRP A 107 -15.97 18.68 -11.44
C TRP A 107 -16.20 17.19 -11.36
N ASP A 108 -17.34 16.79 -10.81
CA ASP A 108 -17.69 15.38 -10.67
C ASP A 108 -19.08 14.96 -11.14
N GLY A 109 -19.40 13.68 -10.96
CA GLY A 109 -20.62 13.04 -11.42
C GLY A 109 -21.86 13.47 -10.65
N CYS A 110 -21.71 14.06 -9.47
CA CYS A 110 -22.78 14.72 -8.73
C CYS A 110 -22.98 16.17 -9.18
N GLY A 111 -22.13 16.68 -10.08
CA GLY A 111 -22.12 18.07 -10.53
C GLY A 111 -21.44 19.03 -9.54
N SER A 112 -20.81 18.50 -8.49
CA SER A 112 -20.04 19.28 -7.53
C SER A 112 -18.75 19.78 -8.18
N GLN A 113 -18.25 20.92 -7.70
CA GLN A 113 -16.98 21.49 -8.13
C GLN A 113 -16.08 21.85 -6.96
N ARG A 114 -14.77 21.73 -7.20
CA ARG A 114 -13.73 22.08 -6.25
C ARG A 114 -12.63 22.84 -6.97
N TRP A 115 -12.13 23.92 -6.38
CA TRP A 115 -10.97 24.64 -6.91
C TRP A 115 -10.01 25.05 -5.81
N THR A 116 -8.79 25.38 -6.22
CA THR A 116 -7.71 25.77 -5.33
C THR A 116 -7.09 27.07 -5.81
N GLU A 117 -6.97 28.03 -4.91
CA GLU A 117 -6.21 29.25 -5.16
C GLU A 117 -4.79 29.08 -4.63
N TYR A 118 -3.83 29.69 -5.33
CA TYR A 118 -2.41 29.54 -5.04
C TYR A 118 -1.76 30.91 -4.86
N ASP A 119 -0.65 30.94 -4.14
CA ASP A 119 0.23 32.10 -4.13
C ASP A 119 1.16 32.15 -5.36
N ASP A 120 1.98 33.19 -5.45
CA ASP A 120 2.95 33.38 -6.55
C ASP A 120 4.02 32.25 -6.62
N GLN A 121 4.15 31.43 -5.58
CA GLN A 121 5.05 30.27 -5.54
C GLN A 121 4.32 28.95 -5.83
N LEU A 122 3.04 29.02 -6.24
CA LEU A 122 2.18 27.86 -6.49
C LEU A 122 1.95 26.99 -5.26
N ARG A 123 1.96 27.59 -4.07
CA ARG A 123 1.54 26.92 -2.83
C ARG A 123 0.04 27.17 -2.61
N PRO A 124 -0.77 26.15 -2.26
CA PRO A 124 -2.20 26.33 -2.00
C PRO A 124 -2.44 27.36 -0.90
N LEU A 125 -3.40 28.26 -1.10
CA LEU A 125 -3.86 29.25 -0.12
C LEU A 125 -5.24 28.91 0.42
N THR A 126 -6.15 28.53 -0.48
CA THR A 126 -7.54 28.24 -0.17
C THR A 126 -8.03 27.09 -1.03
N VAL A 127 -8.99 26.32 -0.50
CA VAL A 127 -9.76 25.36 -1.26
C VAL A 127 -11.23 25.70 -1.09
N PHE A 128 -11.94 25.77 -2.21
CA PHE A 128 -13.39 25.98 -2.25
C PHE A 128 -14.08 24.74 -2.79
N GLU A 129 -15.26 24.47 -2.25
CA GLU A 129 -16.14 23.38 -2.66
C GLU A 129 -17.56 23.90 -2.83
N GLN A 130 -18.26 23.42 -3.86
CA GLN A 130 -19.59 23.87 -4.19
C GLN A 130 -20.41 22.72 -4.79
N ALA A 131 -21.61 22.49 -4.24
CA ALA A 131 -22.61 21.62 -4.85
C ALA A 131 -23.42 22.37 -5.93
N VAL A 132 -24.16 21.67 -6.78
CA VAL A 132 -24.82 22.25 -7.99
C VAL A 132 -25.69 23.48 -7.69
N GLU A 133 -26.37 23.52 -6.55
CA GLU A 133 -27.34 24.58 -6.20
C GLU A 133 -26.95 25.37 -4.94
N ASP A 134 -25.76 25.11 -4.39
CA ASP A 134 -25.29 25.74 -3.15
C ASP A 134 -24.32 26.89 -3.45
N GLU A 135 -24.17 27.80 -2.49
CA GLU A 135 -23.09 28.79 -2.51
C GLU A 135 -21.74 28.11 -2.24
N PRO A 136 -20.64 28.63 -2.81
CA PRO A 136 -19.33 28.04 -2.59
C PRO A 136 -18.83 28.29 -1.17
N LEU A 137 -18.32 27.24 -0.54
CA LEU A 137 -17.81 27.28 0.82
C LEU A 137 -16.28 27.14 0.80
N CYS A 138 -15.59 27.97 1.58
CA CYS A 138 -14.14 27.85 1.76
C CYS A 138 -13.83 26.71 2.74
N SER A 139 -13.61 25.51 2.22
CA SER A 139 -13.39 24.29 3.01
C SER A 139 -11.99 24.21 3.64
N GLU A 140 -10.99 24.86 3.04
CA GLU A 140 -9.63 24.89 3.59
C GLU A 140 -8.92 26.24 3.42
N ARG A 141 -8.06 26.58 4.38
CA ARG A 141 -7.11 27.70 4.29
C ARG A 141 -5.73 27.31 4.81
N TYR A 142 -4.69 27.81 4.13
CA TYR A 142 -3.30 27.48 4.38
C TYR A 142 -2.53 28.73 4.84
N GLY A 143 -1.61 28.56 5.79
CA GLY A 143 -0.71 29.60 6.28
C GLY A 143 0.73 29.09 6.34
N TYR A 144 1.66 29.81 5.73
CA TYR A 144 3.06 29.42 5.62
C TYR A 144 3.99 30.31 6.44
N GLY A 145 5.08 29.71 6.94
CA GLY A 145 6.12 30.43 7.67
C GLY A 145 6.92 31.37 6.75
N GLY A 146 7.16 32.59 7.24
CA GLY A 146 7.95 33.60 6.54
C GLY A 146 9.45 33.28 6.52
N ALA A 147 10.22 34.12 5.83
CA ALA A 147 11.68 34.06 5.79
C ALA A 147 12.32 35.01 6.82
N ASP A 148 11.75 35.10 8.02
CA ASP A 148 12.21 35.97 9.10
C ASP A 148 12.93 35.17 10.22
N PRO A 149 13.72 35.83 11.09
CA PRO A 149 14.45 35.15 12.15
C PRO A 149 13.57 34.33 13.12
N THR A 150 12.30 34.71 13.32
CA THR A 150 11.37 33.98 14.19
C THR A 150 11.02 32.64 13.57
N ALA A 151 10.61 32.63 12.30
CA ALA A 151 10.33 31.39 11.57
C ALA A 151 11.58 30.51 11.44
N ALA A 152 12.75 31.12 11.22
CA ALA A 152 14.01 30.38 11.11
C ALA A 152 14.40 29.66 12.42
N ALA A 153 14.11 30.25 13.58
CA ALA A 153 14.42 29.66 14.88
C ALA A 153 13.69 28.32 15.15
N TYR A 154 12.56 28.09 14.50
CA TYR A 154 11.74 26.86 14.62
C TYR A 154 11.72 26.03 13.32
N ASN A 155 12.63 26.32 12.38
CA ASN A 155 12.72 25.69 11.05
C ASN A 155 11.42 25.78 10.23
N GLN A 156 10.67 26.88 10.36
CA GLN A 156 9.36 27.10 9.72
C GLN A 156 9.43 27.82 8.36
N CYS A 157 10.59 28.31 7.93
CA CYS A 157 10.68 29.09 6.69
C CYS A 157 10.16 28.31 5.47
N GLY A 158 9.09 28.82 4.85
CA GLY A 158 8.41 28.18 3.72
C GLY A 158 7.54 26.97 4.07
N GLN A 159 7.56 26.50 5.31
CA GLN A 159 6.74 25.37 5.77
C GLN A 159 5.28 25.77 5.97
N LEU A 160 4.37 24.81 5.85
CA LEU A 160 2.99 24.97 6.29
C LEU A 160 2.96 25.02 7.83
N ILE A 161 2.52 26.15 8.40
CA ILE A 161 2.48 26.38 9.85
C ILE A 161 1.06 26.40 10.41
N ARG A 162 0.07 26.62 9.54
CA ARG A 162 -1.36 26.57 9.87
C ARG A 162 -2.14 25.97 8.70
N HIS A 163 -3.01 25.03 9.00
CA HIS A 163 -3.99 24.48 8.06
C HIS A 163 -5.35 24.45 8.73
N ASP A 164 -6.23 25.36 8.32
CA ASP A 164 -7.64 25.31 8.66
C ASP A 164 -8.29 24.33 7.65
N ASP A 165 -8.74 23.17 8.09
CA ASP A 165 -9.26 22.05 7.28
C ASP A 165 -10.74 21.76 7.60
N PRO A 166 -11.41 20.79 6.95
CA PRO A 166 -12.84 20.54 7.20
C PRO A 166 -13.18 20.08 8.62
N ALA A 167 -12.19 19.74 9.45
CA ALA A 167 -12.40 19.27 10.81
C ALA A 167 -11.99 20.29 11.88
N GLY A 168 -11.30 21.37 11.50
CA GLY A 168 -10.84 22.41 12.40
C GLY A 168 -9.49 22.97 11.98
N ARG A 169 -8.58 23.11 12.93
CA ARG A 169 -7.26 23.72 12.70
C ARG A 169 -6.14 22.76 13.07
N LEU A 170 -5.13 22.69 12.22
CA LEU A 170 -3.81 22.15 12.51
C LEU A 170 -2.79 23.27 12.58
N LEU A 171 -2.02 23.30 13.65
CA LEU A 171 -0.85 24.16 13.81
C LEU A 171 0.41 23.31 13.82
N PHE A 172 1.40 23.70 13.03
CA PHE A 172 2.71 23.06 12.94
C PHE A 172 3.75 24.00 13.55
N ALA A 173 4.00 23.82 14.85
CA ALA A 173 4.69 24.82 15.65
C ALA A 173 6.22 24.75 15.55
N GLU A 174 6.78 23.55 15.35
CA GLU A 174 8.23 23.37 15.33
C GLU A 174 8.65 22.19 14.44
N PHE A 175 9.72 22.39 13.66
CA PHE A 175 10.32 21.36 12.83
C PHE A 175 11.77 21.09 13.27
N GLY A 176 12.20 19.85 13.17
CA GLY A 176 13.57 19.44 13.43
C GLY A 176 14.51 19.79 12.28
N VAL A 177 15.81 19.68 12.51
CA VAL A 177 16.84 19.95 11.49
C VAL A 177 16.71 19.04 10.26
N SER A 178 16.18 17.82 10.44
CA SER A 178 15.87 16.88 9.36
C SER A 178 14.53 17.14 8.66
N GLY A 179 13.77 18.15 9.09
CA GLY A 179 12.43 18.47 8.59
C GLY A 179 11.28 17.73 9.29
N GLY A 180 11.56 16.84 10.24
CA GLY A 180 10.53 16.14 11.00
C GLY A 180 9.72 17.07 11.91
N LEU A 181 8.40 16.92 11.94
CA LEU A 181 7.49 17.75 12.76
C LEU A 181 7.63 17.43 14.24
N LEU A 182 8.17 18.37 15.03
CA LEU A 182 8.42 18.20 16.47
C LEU A 182 7.20 18.50 17.33
N GLU A 183 6.34 19.42 16.88
CA GLU A 183 5.14 19.82 17.62
C GLU A 183 3.99 20.15 16.68
N GLN A 184 2.85 19.50 16.91
CA GLN A 184 1.60 19.72 16.17
C GLN A 184 0.45 19.90 17.14
N THR A 185 -0.47 20.83 16.87
CA THR A 185 -1.70 21.03 17.65
C THR A 185 -2.93 20.92 16.77
N ARG A 186 -3.92 20.14 17.20
CA ARG A 186 -5.23 19.99 16.55
C ARG A 186 -6.31 20.65 17.39
N ASP A 187 -7.02 21.62 16.83
CA ASP A 187 -8.25 22.18 17.37
C ASP A 187 -9.42 21.71 16.51
N PHE A 188 -10.55 21.37 17.13
CA PHE A 188 -11.74 20.91 16.42
C PHE A 188 -12.75 22.04 16.22
N LEU A 189 -13.55 21.93 15.17
CA LEU A 189 -14.75 22.76 14.98
C LEU A 189 -15.77 22.50 16.08
N ARG A 190 -16.51 23.55 16.46
CA ARG A 190 -17.66 23.43 17.38
C ARG A 190 -18.77 22.58 16.78
N GLU A 191 -19.12 22.88 15.54
CA GLU A 191 -20.16 22.20 14.78
C GLU A 191 -19.61 21.01 13.99
N LEU A 192 -20.50 20.10 13.57
CA LEU A 192 -20.16 18.97 12.70
C LEU A 192 -20.33 19.28 11.20
N GLU A 193 -20.96 20.41 10.88
CA GLU A 193 -21.15 20.89 9.52
C GLU A 193 -19.81 21.34 8.92
N PRO A 194 -19.61 21.16 7.59
CA PRO A 194 -18.44 21.70 6.90
C PRO A 194 -18.28 23.21 7.14
N PRO A 195 -17.06 23.69 7.43
CA PRO A 195 -16.82 25.10 7.67
C PRO A 195 -16.83 25.91 6.36
N ASP A 196 -17.27 27.16 6.44
CA ASP A 196 -16.88 28.21 5.50
C ASP A 196 -15.84 29.11 6.19
N TRP A 197 -14.56 28.85 5.92
CA TRP A 197 -13.48 29.53 6.61
C TRP A 197 -13.41 31.02 6.22
N PRO A 198 -13.64 31.96 7.16
CA PRO A 198 -13.52 33.38 6.88
C PRO A 198 -12.08 33.78 6.59
N GLU A 199 -11.90 34.87 5.84
CA GLU A 199 -10.56 35.35 5.47
C GLU A 199 -9.76 35.81 6.70
N LEU A 200 -10.39 36.50 7.65
CA LEU A 200 -9.71 37.01 8.85
C LEU A 200 -9.49 35.90 9.88
N VAL A 201 -8.23 35.71 10.30
CA VAL A 201 -7.86 34.71 11.31
C VAL A 201 -8.69 34.85 12.59
N ALA A 202 -8.94 36.08 13.05
CA ALA A 202 -9.73 36.33 14.26
C ALA A 202 -11.18 35.79 14.19
N ASP A 203 -11.76 35.73 12.98
CA ASP A 203 -13.09 35.16 12.77
C ASP A 203 -13.04 33.64 12.65
N ARG A 204 -11.94 33.07 12.12
CA ARG A 204 -11.73 31.61 12.08
C ARG A 204 -11.70 31.01 13.48
N GLU A 205 -11.07 31.70 14.43
CA GLU A 205 -11.02 31.27 15.85
C GLU A 205 -12.42 31.15 16.48
N LYS A 206 -13.44 31.84 15.95
CA LYS A 206 -14.81 31.76 16.46
C LYS A 206 -15.49 30.44 16.11
N LEU A 207 -15.04 29.75 15.05
CA LEU A 207 -15.56 28.45 14.62
C LEU A 207 -14.98 27.28 15.43
N LEU A 208 -13.80 27.48 16.05
CA LEU A 208 -13.10 26.47 16.84
C LEU A 208 -13.68 26.36 18.25
N GLU A 209 -13.66 25.16 18.82
CA GLU A 209 -14.01 24.93 20.23
C GLU A 209 -13.20 25.81 21.19
N SER A 210 -13.78 26.18 22.33
CA SER A 210 -13.11 27.03 23.34
C SER A 210 -12.13 26.27 24.25
N VAL A 211 -12.11 24.94 24.14
CA VAL A 211 -11.14 24.08 24.84
C VAL A 211 -9.76 24.15 24.19
N ALA A 212 -8.72 23.95 24.99
CA ALA A 212 -7.35 23.91 24.48
C ALA A 212 -7.17 22.80 23.44
N GLY A 213 -6.46 23.11 22.36
CA GLY A 213 -6.13 22.16 21.31
C GLY A 213 -5.31 20.96 21.80
N ALA A 214 -5.40 19.87 21.05
CA ALA A 214 -4.69 18.63 21.31
C ALA A 214 -3.27 18.68 20.73
N THR A 215 -2.26 18.92 21.58
CA THR A 215 -0.85 19.03 21.16
C THR A 215 -0.12 17.69 21.23
N THR A 216 0.43 17.22 20.11
CA THR A 216 1.33 16.07 20.03
C THR A 216 2.77 16.55 19.82
N ARG A 217 3.72 15.90 20.49
CA ARG A 217 5.16 16.19 20.33
C ARG A 217 5.93 14.93 19.92
N SER A 218 6.88 15.08 19.00
CA SER A 218 7.71 13.97 18.52
C SER A 218 9.19 14.33 18.60
N ARG A 219 10.04 13.35 18.88
CA ARG A 219 11.50 13.50 18.82
C ARG A 219 12.09 12.48 17.87
N PHE A 220 13.00 12.96 17.03
CA PHE A 220 13.64 12.18 15.99
C PHE A 220 15.13 12.05 16.24
N ASN A 221 15.69 10.91 15.85
CA ASN A 221 17.13 10.72 15.82
C ASN A 221 17.75 11.41 14.58
N ALA A 222 19.07 11.32 14.44
CA ALA A 222 19.79 11.96 13.32
C ALA A 222 19.42 11.39 11.93
N LEU A 223 18.80 10.22 11.86
CA LEU A 223 18.31 9.60 10.62
C LEU A 223 16.84 9.97 10.32
N GLY A 224 16.20 10.77 11.17
CA GLY A 224 14.80 11.16 11.02
C GLY A 224 13.80 10.12 11.53
N GLU A 225 14.23 9.10 12.28
CA GLU A 225 13.34 8.11 12.87
C GLU A 225 12.83 8.60 14.23
N ALA A 226 11.53 8.48 14.48
CA ALA A 226 10.95 8.84 15.76
C ALA A 226 11.41 7.85 16.85
N PHE A 227 11.98 8.38 17.93
CA PHE A 227 12.36 7.58 19.12
C PHE A 227 11.50 7.90 20.34
N GLU A 228 10.76 9.01 20.30
CA GLU A 228 9.81 9.41 21.34
C GLU A 228 8.61 10.14 20.72
N GLN A 229 7.41 9.84 21.21
CA GLN A 229 6.18 10.58 20.91
C GLN A 229 5.40 10.82 22.19
N THR A 230 4.95 12.06 22.41
CA THR A 230 4.06 12.45 23.51
C THR A 230 2.70 12.82 22.93
N ASP A 231 1.65 12.15 23.37
CA ASP A 231 0.28 12.44 22.94
C ASP A 231 -0.31 13.69 23.62
N ALA A 232 -1.53 14.07 23.19
CA ALA A 232 -2.23 15.25 23.69
C ALA A 232 -2.62 15.20 25.17
N LYS A 233 -2.48 14.06 25.83
CA LYS A 233 -2.74 13.88 27.26
C LYS A 233 -1.46 13.66 28.06
N GLY A 234 -0.29 13.77 27.43
CA GLY A 234 1.02 13.68 28.06
C GLY A 234 1.55 12.25 28.22
N ASN A 235 0.90 11.25 27.63
CA ASN A 235 1.44 9.89 27.62
C ASN A 235 2.57 9.78 26.60
N ARG A 236 3.68 9.15 26.98
CA ARG A 236 4.93 9.12 26.20
C ARG A 236 5.23 7.69 25.73
N GLN A 237 5.37 7.54 24.42
CA GLN A 237 5.80 6.32 23.75
C GLN A 237 7.29 6.43 23.41
N PHE A 238 8.05 5.38 23.69
CA PHE A 238 9.49 5.32 23.42
C PHE A 238 9.80 4.16 22.49
N PHE A 239 10.62 4.40 21.47
CA PHE A 239 11.02 3.42 20.46
C PHE A 239 12.54 3.28 20.45
N SER A 240 13.04 2.07 20.62
CA SER A 240 14.47 1.78 20.55
C SER A 240 14.77 0.83 19.41
N GLN A 241 15.82 1.12 18.64
CA GLN A 241 16.24 0.31 17.50
C GLN A 241 17.41 -0.61 17.85
N THR A 242 17.59 -1.65 17.04
CA THR A 242 18.80 -2.47 16.96
C THR A 242 19.92 -1.68 16.26
N VAL A 243 21.15 -2.20 16.30
CA VAL A 243 22.27 -1.64 15.50
C VAL A 243 21.99 -1.61 13.99
N ALA A 244 21.03 -2.42 13.52
CA ALA A 244 20.62 -2.49 12.12
C ALA A 244 19.40 -1.59 11.80
N GLY A 245 18.98 -0.72 12.71
CA GLY A 245 17.84 0.20 12.52
C GLY A 245 16.46 -0.44 12.70
N GLN A 246 16.37 -1.74 12.96
CA GLN A 246 15.08 -2.41 13.21
C GLN A 246 14.56 -2.14 14.61
N LEU A 247 13.24 -2.04 14.79
CA LEU A 247 12.61 -1.89 16.10
C LEU A 247 13.02 -3.02 17.06
N ARG A 248 13.42 -2.69 18.29
CA ARG A 248 13.84 -3.67 19.30
C ARG A 248 12.90 -3.68 20.50
N GLU A 249 12.55 -2.50 20.98
CA GLU A 249 11.80 -2.30 22.22
C GLU A 249 10.82 -1.14 22.04
N VAL A 250 9.63 -1.28 22.62
CA VAL A 250 8.65 -0.21 22.76
C VAL A 250 8.24 -0.10 24.22
N ARG A 251 8.26 1.11 24.77
CA ARG A 251 7.85 1.40 26.15
C ARG A 251 6.81 2.51 26.18
N LEU A 252 5.92 2.47 27.17
CA LEU A 252 4.88 3.47 27.39
C LEU A 252 4.98 4.02 28.81
N GLN A 253 4.99 5.34 28.94
CA GLN A 253 4.84 6.06 30.20
C GLN A 253 3.50 6.80 30.18
N LEU A 254 2.56 6.41 31.03
CA LEU A 254 1.34 7.20 31.21
C LEU A 254 1.69 8.54 31.87
N ALA A 255 0.89 9.58 31.60
CA ALA A 255 1.18 10.94 32.10
C ALA A 255 1.32 11.02 33.64
N LYS A 256 0.61 10.14 34.35
CA LYS A 256 0.64 10.02 35.81
C LYS A 256 1.85 9.24 36.36
N ASP A 257 2.53 8.46 35.52
CA ASP A 257 3.57 7.52 35.95
C ASP A 257 4.95 8.19 35.89
N SER A 258 5.81 7.86 36.85
CA SER A 258 7.18 8.40 36.92
C SER A 258 8.19 7.65 36.05
N ALA A 259 7.85 6.45 35.58
CA ALA A 259 8.73 5.58 34.80
C ALA A 259 7.97 4.87 33.67
N PRO A 260 8.64 4.60 32.52
CA PRO A 260 8.04 3.87 31.41
C PRO A 260 7.96 2.36 31.68
N THR A 261 6.86 1.74 31.25
CA THR A 261 6.62 0.29 31.26
C THR A 261 6.90 -0.31 29.88
N PRO A 262 7.63 -1.43 29.76
CA PRO A 262 7.84 -2.10 28.48
C PRO A 262 6.54 -2.72 27.96
N LEU A 263 6.23 -2.48 26.68
CA LEU A 263 5.14 -3.13 25.95
C LEU A 263 5.66 -4.27 25.07
N VAL A 264 6.85 -4.10 24.49
CA VAL A 264 7.64 -5.17 23.89
C VAL A 264 9.08 -4.96 24.32
N SER A 265 9.70 -6.00 24.88
CA SER A 265 11.02 -5.95 25.49
C SER A 265 12.15 -6.33 24.52
N ALA A 266 11.84 -7.19 23.54
CA ALA A 266 12.78 -7.60 22.52
C ALA A 266 12.05 -8.13 21.28
N ILE A 267 12.59 -7.79 20.11
CA ILE A 267 12.22 -8.39 18.82
C ILE A 267 13.49 -8.94 18.16
N GLN A 268 13.43 -10.17 17.67
CA GLN A 268 14.49 -10.84 16.95
C GLN A 268 14.05 -11.07 15.50
N TYR A 269 14.99 -10.89 14.59
CA TYR A 269 14.74 -10.95 13.15
C TYR A 269 15.65 -11.96 12.48
N ASN A 270 15.13 -12.65 11.47
CA ASN A 270 15.94 -13.48 10.59
C ASN A 270 16.80 -12.64 9.63
N ALA A 271 17.63 -13.31 8.84
CA ALA A 271 18.48 -12.66 7.84
C ALA A 271 17.68 -11.89 6.76
N HIS A 272 16.42 -12.29 6.52
CA HIS A 272 15.48 -11.61 5.63
C HIS A 272 14.73 -10.45 6.29
N GLY A 273 15.03 -10.11 7.55
CA GLY A 273 14.40 -9.00 8.26
C GLY A 273 13.01 -9.28 8.81
N GLN A 274 12.52 -10.51 8.67
CA GLN A 274 11.23 -10.95 9.20
C GLN A 274 11.37 -11.27 10.69
N THR A 275 10.34 -10.98 11.49
CA THR A 275 10.31 -11.28 12.93
C THR A 275 10.32 -12.79 13.16
N GLU A 276 11.31 -13.32 13.87
CA GLU A 276 11.31 -14.74 14.32
C GLU A 276 10.78 -14.89 15.74
N ARG A 277 11.10 -13.93 16.62
CA ARG A 277 10.67 -13.95 18.02
C ARG A 277 10.36 -12.55 18.53
N GLU A 278 9.33 -12.47 19.37
CA GLU A 278 8.90 -11.23 20.02
C GLU A 278 8.52 -11.51 21.47
N PHE A 279 9.03 -10.69 22.40
CA PHE A 279 8.74 -10.79 23.83
C PHE A 279 7.89 -9.61 24.27
N ALA A 280 6.60 -9.83 24.43
CA ALA A 280 5.66 -8.82 24.92
C ALA A 280 5.91 -8.50 26.40
N GLY A 281 5.56 -7.27 26.80
CA GLY A 281 5.73 -6.75 28.16
C GLY A 281 4.92 -7.51 29.22
N ASN A 282 3.85 -8.18 28.82
CA ASN A 282 3.03 -9.05 29.67
C ASN A 282 3.57 -10.49 29.78
N GLY A 283 4.80 -10.77 29.30
CA GLY A 283 5.46 -12.07 29.42
C GLY A 283 5.10 -13.10 28.35
N VAL A 284 4.35 -12.72 27.32
CA VAL A 284 4.03 -13.58 26.18
C VAL A 284 5.19 -13.61 25.19
N LEU A 285 5.62 -14.80 24.79
CA LEU A 285 6.58 -15.03 23.72
C LEU A 285 5.83 -15.45 22.46
N THR A 286 5.98 -14.66 21.40
CA THR A 286 5.50 -15.01 20.06
C THR A 286 6.68 -15.49 19.21
N THR A 287 6.55 -16.67 18.59
CA THR A 287 7.52 -17.25 17.65
C THR A 287 6.89 -17.43 16.28
N LEU A 288 7.63 -17.12 15.23
CA LEU A 288 7.21 -17.26 13.84
C LEU A 288 8.20 -18.13 13.08
N ASP A 289 7.67 -19.20 12.48
CA ASP A 289 8.45 -20.10 11.64
C ASP A 289 8.09 -19.86 10.17
N TYR A 290 9.13 -19.76 9.34
CA TYR A 290 9.00 -19.52 7.92
C TYR A 290 9.50 -20.72 7.13
N ASP A 291 8.88 -20.98 5.99
CA ASP A 291 9.40 -21.93 5.01
C ASP A 291 10.76 -21.47 4.49
N ARG A 292 11.70 -22.41 4.34
CA ARG A 292 13.08 -22.09 3.97
C ARG A 292 13.27 -21.82 2.48
N GLU A 293 12.37 -22.30 1.64
CA GLU A 293 12.47 -22.20 0.19
C GLU A 293 11.85 -20.89 -0.31
N ASP A 294 10.67 -20.53 0.21
CA ASP A 294 9.90 -19.38 -0.27
C ASP A 294 9.71 -18.25 0.77
N GLY A 295 10.07 -18.48 2.03
CA GLY A 295 10.00 -17.46 3.09
C GLY A 295 8.58 -17.16 3.61
N ARG A 296 7.58 -17.98 3.27
CA ARG A 296 6.19 -17.83 3.75
C ARG A 296 6.06 -18.26 5.21
N LEU A 297 5.17 -17.61 5.94
CA LEU A 297 4.89 -17.94 7.34
C LEU A 297 4.15 -19.27 7.42
N ILE A 298 4.76 -20.31 7.98
CA ILE A 298 4.12 -21.63 8.12
C ILE A 298 3.53 -21.83 9.52
N ARG A 299 4.03 -21.10 10.52
CA ARG A 299 3.54 -21.19 11.89
C ARG A 299 3.71 -19.88 12.66
N LEU A 300 2.69 -19.51 13.43
CA LEU A 300 2.71 -18.42 14.40
C LEU A 300 2.24 -18.96 15.74
N GLN A 301 3.12 -18.94 16.74
CA GLN A 301 2.84 -19.48 18.07
C GLN A 301 3.03 -18.42 19.16
N ALA A 302 2.05 -18.26 20.03
CA ALA A 302 2.13 -17.40 21.22
C ALA A 302 2.03 -18.25 22.50
N ILE A 303 3.01 -18.12 23.40
CA ILE A 303 3.13 -18.89 24.63
C ILE A 303 3.31 -17.96 25.83
N ARG A 304 2.66 -18.30 26.94
CA ARG A 304 2.90 -17.68 28.25
C ARG A 304 3.26 -18.75 29.28
N GLY A 305 4.49 -18.71 29.78
CA GLY A 305 5.01 -19.79 30.63
C GLY A 305 4.95 -21.13 29.89
N ASN A 306 4.11 -22.07 30.38
CA ASN A 306 3.87 -23.36 29.73
C ASN A 306 2.55 -23.42 28.95
N ALA A 307 1.73 -22.36 28.98
CA ALA A 307 0.43 -22.33 28.31
C ALA A 307 0.58 -21.80 26.87
N THR A 308 0.15 -22.58 25.89
CA THR A 308 0.01 -22.12 24.51
C THR A 308 -1.31 -21.36 24.38
N LEU A 309 -1.22 -20.08 24.04
CA LEU A 309 -2.38 -19.20 23.88
C LEU A 309 -2.91 -19.21 22.43
N GLN A 310 -2.02 -19.41 21.47
CA GLN A 310 -2.30 -19.47 20.04
C GLN A 310 -1.21 -20.29 19.33
N ASP A 311 -1.60 -21.14 18.37
CA ASP A 311 -0.67 -21.89 17.50
C ASP A 311 -1.27 -22.01 16.10
N LEU A 312 -1.18 -20.92 15.32
CA LEU A 312 -1.68 -20.86 13.95
C LEU A 312 -0.71 -21.56 13.00
N ARG A 313 -1.21 -22.53 12.24
CA ARG A 313 -0.45 -23.27 11.22
C ARG A 313 -1.07 -23.07 9.85
N TYR A 314 -0.24 -22.74 8.87
CA TYR A 314 -0.66 -22.38 7.53
C TYR A 314 -0.23 -23.46 6.54
N ALA A 315 -1.15 -23.87 5.67
CA ALA A 315 -0.84 -24.63 4.48
C ALA A 315 -1.12 -23.79 3.24
N TYR A 316 -0.29 -23.91 2.22
CA TYR A 316 -0.37 -23.12 0.99
C TYR A 316 -0.46 -24.02 -0.24
N ASP A 317 -1.08 -23.50 -1.30
CA ASP A 317 -0.88 -24.01 -2.66
C ASP A 317 0.47 -23.50 -3.23
N PRO A 318 0.90 -23.99 -4.40
CA PRO A 318 2.14 -23.50 -5.02
C PRO A 318 2.15 -22.00 -5.35
N ALA A 319 0.99 -21.41 -5.65
CA ALA A 319 0.87 -19.97 -5.94
C ALA A 319 0.96 -19.10 -4.66
N GLY A 320 0.78 -19.72 -3.49
CA GLY A 320 0.82 -19.07 -2.18
C GLY A 320 -0.54 -18.74 -1.61
N ASN A 321 -1.62 -19.30 -2.15
CA ASN A 321 -2.93 -19.18 -1.52
C ASN A 321 -3.01 -20.10 -0.31
N VAL A 322 -3.46 -19.59 0.83
CA VAL A 322 -3.70 -20.36 2.05
C VAL A 322 -4.81 -21.39 1.84
N LEU A 323 -4.48 -22.68 1.89
CA LEU A 323 -5.43 -23.79 1.80
C LEU A 323 -6.06 -24.14 3.15
N SER A 324 -5.34 -23.91 4.25
CA SER A 324 -5.88 -24.13 5.59
C SER A 324 -5.19 -23.29 6.65
N ILE A 325 -5.95 -22.95 7.68
CA ILE A 325 -5.45 -22.36 8.93
C ILE A 325 -5.94 -23.23 10.08
N GLU A 326 -5.02 -23.85 10.80
CA GLU A 326 -5.28 -24.60 12.03
C GLU A 326 -4.83 -23.78 13.23
N ASP A 327 -5.65 -23.65 14.27
CA ASP A 327 -5.20 -23.18 15.58
C ASP A 327 -5.00 -24.36 16.53
N ALA A 328 -3.79 -24.92 16.52
CA ALA A 328 -3.44 -26.12 17.28
C ALA A 328 -3.37 -25.88 18.80
N ALA A 329 -3.58 -24.64 19.27
CA ALA A 329 -3.74 -24.34 20.70
C ALA A 329 -5.13 -24.73 21.22
N LEU A 330 -6.14 -24.84 20.35
CA LEU A 330 -7.50 -25.18 20.74
C LEU A 330 -7.72 -26.70 20.77
N PRO A 331 -8.51 -27.21 21.74
CA PRO A 331 -8.88 -28.61 21.75
C PRO A 331 -9.93 -28.92 20.69
N ILE A 332 -9.95 -30.17 20.23
CA ILE A 332 -11.09 -30.73 19.50
C ILE A 332 -12.31 -30.69 20.41
N ARG A 333 -13.44 -30.18 19.89
CA ARG A 333 -14.71 -30.09 20.63
C ARG A 333 -15.70 -31.10 20.09
N PHE A 334 -16.57 -31.61 20.96
CA PHE A 334 -17.68 -32.46 20.57
C PHE A 334 -18.98 -31.79 20.98
N PHE A 335 -19.82 -31.47 19.99
CA PHE A 335 -21.14 -30.86 20.22
C PHE A 335 -22.13 -31.39 19.19
N ALA A 336 -23.37 -31.66 19.61
CA ALA A 336 -24.44 -32.17 18.73
C ALA A 336 -24.02 -33.35 17.82
N ASN A 337 -23.27 -34.31 18.35
CA ASN A 337 -22.69 -35.46 17.63
C ASN A 337 -21.74 -35.09 16.47
N GLN A 338 -21.16 -33.89 16.48
CA GLN A 338 -20.10 -33.45 15.57
C GLN A 338 -18.74 -33.42 16.28
N CYS A 339 -17.67 -33.73 15.55
CA CYS A 339 -16.28 -33.58 15.97
C CYS A 339 -15.72 -32.32 15.34
N ILE A 340 -15.53 -31.27 16.14
CA ILE A 340 -15.18 -29.93 15.69
C ILE A 340 -13.69 -29.72 15.92
N GLU A 341 -12.94 -29.82 14.82
CA GLU A 341 -11.51 -29.52 14.78
C GLU A 341 -11.28 -28.01 14.60
N PRO A 342 -10.23 -27.43 15.19
CA PRO A 342 -9.94 -25.99 15.12
C PRO A 342 -9.24 -25.60 13.80
N ILE A 343 -9.70 -26.16 12.69
CA ILE A 343 -9.14 -25.96 11.35
C ILE A 343 -10.18 -25.36 10.42
N SER A 344 -9.74 -24.39 9.63
CA SER A 344 -10.49 -23.82 8.52
C SER A 344 -9.84 -24.23 7.20
N TRP A 345 -10.65 -24.54 6.19
CA TRP A 345 -10.19 -24.91 4.85
C TRP A 345 -10.73 -23.94 3.81
N TYR A 346 -9.94 -23.71 2.76
CA TYR A 346 -10.23 -22.74 1.71
C TYR A 346 -9.96 -23.33 0.33
N ASP A 347 -10.91 -23.13 -0.58
CA ASP A 347 -10.79 -23.51 -1.99
C ASP A 347 -10.86 -22.27 -2.87
N TYR A 348 -10.08 -22.28 -3.96
CA TYR A 348 -9.98 -21.18 -4.89
C TYR A 348 -10.30 -21.62 -6.32
N ASP A 349 -10.81 -20.69 -7.13
CA ASP A 349 -10.85 -20.88 -8.58
C ASP A 349 -9.47 -20.66 -9.22
N SER A 350 -9.37 -20.85 -10.54
CA SER A 350 -8.11 -20.64 -11.26
C SER A 350 -7.65 -19.18 -11.38
N LEU A 351 -8.47 -18.21 -10.95
CA LEU A 351 -8.10 -16.79 -10.80
C LEU A 351 -7.75 -16.43 -9.35
N TYR A 352 -7.69 -17.41 -8.47
CA TYR A 352 -7.40 -17.28 -7.05
C TYR A 352 -8.47 -16.51 -6.26
N GLN A 353 -9.72 -16.53 -6.74
CA GLN A 353 -10.87 -16.04 -5.98
C GLN A 353 -11.35 -17.14 -5.03
N LEU A 354 -11.69 -16.78 -3.79
CA LEU A 354 -12.14 -17.74 -2.78
C LEU A 354 -13.52 -18.30 -3.13
N ILE A 355 -13.65 -19.56 -3.51
CA ILE A 355 -14.94 -20.16 -3.92
C ILE A 355 -15.62 -20.97 -2.82
N ALA A 356 -14.85 -21.48 -1.84
CA ALA A 356 -15.42 -22.13 -0.68
C ALA A 356 -14.55 -21.93 0.57
N ALA A 357 -15.21 -21.89 1.72
CA ALA A 357 -14.55 -21.93 3.02
C ALA A 357 -15.33 -22.82 3.98
N THR A 358 -14.61 -23.58 4.81
CA THR A 358 -15.18 -24.32 5.93
C THR A 358 -14.47 -23.97 7.22
N GLY A 359 -15.15 -24.17 8.33
CA GLY A 359 -14.61 -23.94 9.66
C GLY A 359 -15.64 -24.28 10.72
N TRP A 360 -15.61 -23.54 11.82
CA TRP A 360 -16.57 -23.66 12.90
C TRP A 360 -17.00 -22.29 13.40
N GLU A 361 -18.21 -22.24 13.94
CA GLU A 361 -18.86 -21.00 14.38
C GLU A 361 -19.72 -21.24 15.63
N ALA A 362 -20.19 -20.17 16.25
CA ALA A 362 -21.15 -20.23 17.35
C ALA A 362 -22.49 -20.85 16.89
N GLY A 363 -23.19 -21.54 17.79
CA GLY A 363 -24.50 -22.15 17.57
C GLY A 363 -25.61 -21.14 17.24
N ALA A 364 -26.76 -21.66 16.81
CA ALA A 364 -27.89 -20.86 16.36
C ALA A 364 -28.44 -19.91 17.45
N ALA A 365 -28.56 -18.62 17.10
CA ALA A 365 -29.15 -17.58 17.95
C ALA A 365 -30.69 -17.64 17.91
N ASN A 366 -31.32 -18.63 18.52
CA ASN A 366 -32.79 -18.72 18.54
C ASN A 366 -33.46 -17.78 19.57
N ARG A 367 -33.01 -16.52 19.71
CA ARG A 367 -33.61 -15.51 20.63
C ARG A 367 -33.46 -14.05 20.17
N GLY A 368 -34.08 -13.67 19.06
CA GLY A 368 -34.47 -12.27 18.75
C GLY A 368 -33.34 -11.20 18.68
N PRO A 369 -33.69 -9.93 18.39
CA PRO A 369 -32.75 -8.83 18.14
C PRO A 369 -32.07 -8.24 19.39
N GLN A 370 -32.26 -8.86 20.56
CA GLN A 370 -31.60 -8.49 21.81
C GLN A 370 -30.95 -9.71 22.46
N PHE A 371 -29.92 -10.28 21.83
CA PHE A 371 -29.06 -11.25 22.52
C PHE A 371 -27.61 -11.14 22.09
N SER A 372 -26.72 -11.13 23.09
CA SER A 372 -25.29 -11.30 22.95
C SER A 372 -24.97 -12.80 22.87
N THR A 373 -23.92 -13.17 22.14
CA THR A 373 -23.50 -14.53 21.74
C THR A 373 -23.05 -15.46 22.87
N PHE A 374 -23.40 -15.18 24.14
CA PHE A 374 -22.69 -15.69 25.32
C PHE A 374 -23.31 -16.89 26.06
N ASP A 375 -24.50 -17.37 25.68
CA ASP A 375 -25.27 -18.22 26.61
C ASP A 375 -24.94 -19.73 26.59
N ASP A 376 -24.18 -20.25 25.61
CA ASP A 376 -23.54 -21.56 25.73
C ASP A 376 -22.19 -21.60 25.00
N PRO A 377 -21.06 -21.43 25.71
CA PRO A 377 -19.73 -21.51 25.10
C PRO A 377 -19.39 -22.90 24.51
N ALA A 378 -20.20 -23.93 24.78
CA ALA A 378 -20.08 -25.26 24.18
C ALA A 378 -20.88 -25.42 22.87
N ALA A 379 -21.87 -24.56 22.60
CA ALA A 379 -22.69 -24.63 21.40
C ALA A 379 -21.92 -24.07 20.20
N VAL A 380 -21.20 -24.95 19.50
CA VAL A 380 -20.50 -24.66 18.24
C VAL A 380 -20.87 -25.70 17.19
N GLY A 381 -20.75 -25.34 15.91
CA GLY A 381 -20.97 -26.29 14.81
C GLY A 381 -20.13 -25.94 13.60
N HIS A 382 -20.01 -26.89 12.68
CA HIS A 382 -19.34 -26.64 11.41
C HIS A 382 -20.15 -25.72 10.51
N TYR A 383 -19.45 -24.85 9.78
CA TYR A 383 -20.03 -24.11 8.68
C TYR A 383 -19.34 -24.45 7.36
N ARG A 384 -20.08 -24.25 6.26
CA ARG A 384 -19.56 -24.17 4.91
C ARG A 384 -20.13 -22.94 4.21
N GLN A 385 -19.24 -22.09 3.72
CA GLN A 385 -19.55 -20.96 2.86
C GLN A 385 -19.13 -21.29 1.43
N THR A 386 -20.00 -20.98 0.47
CA THR A 386 -19.71 -21.06 -0.98
C THR A 386 -19.97 -19.70 -1.59
N TYR A 387 -19.05 -19.23 -2.43
CA TYR A 387 -19.06 -17.90 -3.02
C TYR A 387 -19.22 -18.00 -4.53
N ARG A 388 -20.12 -17.20 -5.12
CA ARG A 388 -20.28 -17.12 -6.58
C ARG A 388 -19.98 -15.74 -7.11
N TYR A 389 -19.14 -15.69 -8.14
CA TYR A 389 -18.71 -14.47 -8.81
C TYR A 389 -19.27 -14.38 -10.23
N ASP A 390 -19.47 -13.17 -10.72
CA ASP A 390 -19.69 -12.91 -12.15
C ASP A 390 -18.37 -12.68 -12.91
N ALA A 391 -18.46 -12.46 -14.22
CA ALA A 391 -17.32 -12.16 -15.08
C ALA A 391 -16.62 -10.82 -14.79
N GLY A 392 -17.33 -9.89 -14.12
CA GLY A 392 -16.82 -8.60 -13.65
C GLY A 392 -16.14 -8.69 -12.28
N ASN A 393 -16.03 -9.89 -11.70
CA ASN A 393 -15.51 -10.15 -10.36
C ASN A 393 -16.38 -9.61 -9.21
N ASN A 394 -17.67 -9.38 -9.45
CA ASN A 394 -18.63 -9.09 -8.37
C ASN A 394 -18.94 -10.39 -7.62
N LEU A 395 -18.79 -10.39 -6.30
CA LEU A 395 -19.33 -11.44 -5.45
C LEU A 395 -20.85 -11.25 -5.34
N LEU A 396 -21.61 -12.15 -5.96
CA LEU A 396 -23.07 -12.03 -6.06
C LEU A 396 -23.82 -12.95 -5.13
N GLU A 397 -23.24 -14.07 -4.71
CA GLU A 397 -23.94 -15.01 -3.84
C GLU A 397 -23.00 -15.58 -2.79
N LEU A 398 -23.48 -15.56 -1.55
CA LEU A 398 -22.94 -16.30 -0.43
C LEU A 398 -23.98 -17.33 0.00
N THR A 399 -23.70 -18.61 -0.23
CA THR A 399 -24.46 -19.70 0.39
C THR A 399 -23.76 -20.09 1.68
N HIS A 400 -24.44 -19.98 2.82
CA HIS A 400 -23.94 -20.39 4.12
C HIS A 400 -24.75 -21.59 4.64
N VAL A 401 -24.06 -22.68 4.98
CA VAL A 401 -24.65 -23.87 5.60
C VAL A 401 -23.94 -24.09 6.94
N GLY A 402 -24.63 -23.82 8.04
CA GLY A 402 -24.09 -23.90 9.38
C GLY A 402 -25.16 -23.59 10.44
N PRO A 403 -24.79 -23.56 11.73
CA PRO A 403 -25.67 -23.08 12.79
C PRO A 403 -26.20 -21.64 12.61
N GLN A 404 -25.45 -20.76 11.94
CA GLN A 404 -25.84 -19.39 11.65
C GLN A 404 -26.43 -19.26 10.23
N ASN A 405 -27.11 -18.15 9.94
CA ASN A 405 -27.68 -17.90 8.61
C ASN A 405 -27.28 -16.50 8.10
N HIS A 406 -26.16 -16.46 7.39
CA HIS A 406 -25.59 -15.23 6.80
C HIS A 406 -25.55 -15.27 5.28
N GLY A 407 -26.30 -16.21 4.67
CA GLY A 407 -26.38 -16.31 3.22
C GLY A 407 -27.10 -15.10 2.63
N HIS A 408 -26.68 -14.66 1.45
CA HIS A 408 -27.35 -13.59 0.73
C HIS A 408 -27.10 -13.68 -0.78
N ARG A 409 -27.90 -12.92 -1.51
CA ARG A 409 -27.75 -12.72 -2.95
C ARG A 409 -27.79 -11.23 -3.27
N LEU A 410 -26.85 -10.79 -4.09
CA LEU A 410 -26.78 -9.46 -4.68
C LEU A 410 -27.03 -9.58 -6.18
N VAL A 411 -27.51 -8.48 -6.77
CA VAL A 411 -27.60 -8.30 -8.22
C VAL A 411 -26.67 -7.17 -8.60
N ALA A 412 -25.87 -7.36 -9.65
CA ALA A 412 -25.07 -6.30 -10.25
C ALA A 412 -25.92 -5.51 -11.25
N ALA A 413 -25.73 -4.19 -11.30
CA ALA A 413 -26.32 -3.34 -12.32
C ALA A 413 -25.86 -3.80 -13.72
N ALA A 414 -26.74 -3.68 -14.72
CA ALA A 414 -26.48 -4.18 -16.07
C ALA A 414 -25.14 -3.66 -16.63
N HIS A 415 -24.82 -2.38 -16.42
CA HIS A 415 -23.68 -1.71 -17.04
C HIS A 415 -22.62 -1.19 -16.06
N SER A 416 -22.67 -1.55 -14.77
CA SER A 416 -21.66 -1.14 -13.78
C SER A 416 -21.48 -2.20 -12.70
N ASN A 417 -20.47 -2.06 -11.84
CA ASN A 417 -20.18 -2.98 -10.73
C ASN A 417 -20.89 -2.60 -9.43
N ARG A 418 -21.86 -1.68 -9.51
CA ARG A 418 -22.81 -1.38 -8.42
C ARG A 418 -23.67 -2.62 -8.17
N CYS A 419 -23.79 -3.02 -6.91
CA CYS A 419 -24.60 -4.17 -6.53
C CYS A 419 -25.57 -3.81 -5.40
N LEU A 420 -26.80 -4.33 -5.48
CA LEU A 420 -27.82 -4.20 -4.44
C LEU A 420 -28.33 -5.59 -4.03
N PRO A 421 -28.77 -5.76 -2.76
CA PRO A 421 -29.27 -7.03 -2.27
C PRO A 421 -30.64 -7.39 -2.85
N VAL A 422 -30.90 -8.69 -2.94
CA VAL A 422 -32.24 -9.22 -3.18
C VAL A 422 -33.00 -9.17 -1.86
N LEU A 423 -34.08 -8.39 -1.81
CA LEU A 423 -34.87 -8.17 -0.61
C LEU A 423 -36.20 -8.93 -0.74
N GLU A 424 -36.51 -9.77 0.25
CA GLU A 424 -37.77 -10.54 0.30
C GLU A 424 -38.05 -11.36 -0.98
N GLY A 425 -36.99 -11.81 -1.66
CA GLY A 425 -37.09 -12.56 -2.92
C GLY A 425 -37.29 -11.71 -4.18
N VAL A 426 -37.34 -10.38 -4.05
CA VAL A 426 -37.45 -9.43 -5.16
C VAL A 426 -36.06 -8.94 -5.56
N GLU A 427 -35.73 -9.08 -6.85
CA GLU A 427 -34.49 -8.54 -7.41
C GLU A 427 -34.63 -7.04 -7.67
N PRO A 428 -33.58 -6.24 -7.40
CA PRO A 428 -33.59 -4.81 -7.68
C PRO A 428 -33.61 -4.55 -9.19
N GLY A 429 -34.48 -3.65 -9.63
CA GLY A 429 -34.54 -3.13 -11.00
C GLY A 429 -33.67 -1.90 -11.22
N GLU A 430 -33.71 -1.33 -12.43
CA GLU A 430 -32.93 -0.12 -12.78
C GLU A 430 -33.27 1.10 -11.91
N GLU A 431 -34.54 1.25 -11.54
CA GLU A 431 -34.99 2.31 -10.63
C GLU A 431 -34.35 2.18 -9.25
N ASP A 432 -34.21 0.96 -8.73
CA ASP A 432 -33.58 0.72 -7.43
C ASP A 432 -32.09 1.10 -7.48
N PHE A 433 -31.38 0.79 -8.57
CA PHE A 433 -30.00 1.23 -8.76
C PHE A 433 -29.86 2.74 -8.89
N ARG A 434 -30.83 3.42 -9.51
CA ARG A 434 -30.81 4.89 -9.65
C ARG A 434 -30.98 5.60 -8.32
N HIS A 435 -31.81 5.05 -7.43
CA HIS A 435 -32.00 5.59 -6.07
C HIS A 435 -31.02 5.00 -5.04
N GLY A 436 -30.32 3.92 -5.40
CA GLY A 436 -29.37 3.23 -4.52
C GLY A 436 -27.98 3.85 -4.48
N PHE A 437 -27.60 4.63 -5.51
CA PHE A 437 -26.28 5.23 -5.62
C PHE A 437 -26.33 6.66 -6.14
N ASP A 438 -25.44 7.52 -5.65
CA ASP A 438 -25.28 8.87 -6.19
C ASP A 438 -24.53 8.90 -7.55
N GLY A 439 -24.38 10.11 -8.10
CA GLY A 439 -23.66 10.34 -9.36
C GLY A 439 -22.17 9.95 -9.31
N ASN A 440 -21.60 9.86 -8.12
CA ASN A 440 -20.21 9.47 -7.87
C ASN A 440 -20.05 7.98 -7.51
N GLY A 441 -21.15 7.22 -7.43
CA GLY A 441 -21.15 5.79 -7.14
C GLY A 441 -21.15 5.43 -5.66
N ASN A 442 -21.42 6.37 -4.77
CA ASN A 442 -21.54 6.08 -3.35
C ASN A 442 -22.91 5.49 -3.02
N LEU A 443 -22.97 4.46 -2.18
CA LEU A 443 -24.24 3.83 -1.77
C LEU A 443 -25.07 4.80 -0.90
N LEU A 444 -26.35 4.95 -1.20
CA LEU A 444 -27.25 5.87 -0.51
C LEU A 444 -28.10 5.20 0.59
N ASN A 445 -28.27 3.88 0.53
CA ASN A 445 -29.07 3.13 1.50
C ASN A 445 -28.39 1.81 1.84
N LEU A 446 -28.06 1.60 3.12
CA LEU A 446 -27.40 0.38 3.58
C LEU A 446 -28.36 -0.80 3.68
N GLN A 447 -29.54 -0.55 4.25
CA GLN A 447 -30.67 -1.47 4.40
C GLN A 447 -31.96 -0.62 4.40
N PRO A 448 -33.16 -1.23 4.21
CA PRO A 448 -34.41 -0.48 4.33
C PRO A 448 -34.48 0.31 5.65
N GLY A 449 -34.68 1.63 5.55
CA GLY A 449 -34.72 2.55 6.71
C GLY A 449 -33.35 2.95 7.27
N GLN A 450 -32.25 2.68 6.55
CA GLN A 450 -30.90 3.11 6.91
C GLN A 450 -30.22 3.90 5.79
N SER A 451 -30.46 5.20 5.77
CA SER A 451 -29.91 6.14 4.80
C SER A 451 -28.45 6.51 5.10
N LEU A 452 -27.71 6.81 4.02
CA LEU A 452 -26.29 7.17 4.01
C LEU A 452 -26.12 8.51 3.30
N SER A 453 -25.45 9.45 3.94
CA SER A 453 -25.11 10.76 3.35
C SER A 453 -23.60 10.88 3.16
N TRP A 454 -23.20 11.54 2.07
CA TRP A 454 -21.81 11.69 1.66
C TRP A 454 -21.44 13.17 1.56
N ASP A 455 -20.18 13.51 1.83
CA ASP A 455 -19.67 14.84 1.59
C ASP A 455 -19.20 15.03 0.13
N LEU A 456 -18.83 16.26 -0.22
CA LEU A 456 -18.35 16.63 -1.56
C LEU A 456 -17.02 15.96 -1.94
N ARG A 457 -16.36 15.29 -0.99
CA ARG A 457 -15.11 14.54 -1.17
C ARG A 457 -15.33 13.04 -1.30
N ASN A 458 -16.59 12.59 -1.38
CA ASN A 458 -16.99 11.18 -1.44
C ASN A 458 -16.61 10.39 -0.18
N GLN A 459 -16.71 11.04 0.98
CA GLN A 459 -16.50 10.42 2.28
C GLN A 459 -17.86 10.29 3.00
N LEU A 460 -18.06 9.17 3.69
CA LEU A 460 -19.32 8.91 4.39
C LEU A 460 -19.47 9.91 5.53
N ARG A 461 -20.50 10.75 5.48
CA ARG A 461 -20.72 11.85 6.43
C ARG A 461 -21.68 11.46 7.54
N GLU A 462 -22.78 10.78 7.21
CA GLU A 462 -23.81 10.40 8.17
C GLU A 462 -24.41 9.04 7.81
N VAL A 463 -24.69 8.22 8.83
CA VAL A 463 -25.59 7.06 8.75
C VAL A 463 -26.76 7.30 9.70
N ARG A 464 -27.98 7.02 9.25
CA ARG A 464 -29.19 7.08 10.10
C ARG A 464 -29.71 5.66 10.38
N PRO A 465 -29.39 5.04 11.52
CA PRO A 465 -29.75 3.65 11.77
C PRO A 465 -31.23 3.41 12.07
N VAL A 466 -31.94 4.44 12.56
CA VAL A 466 -33.38 4.40 12.89
C VAL A 466 -34.00 5.75 12.53
N GLU A 467 -34.87 5.75 11.53
CA GLU A 467 -35.69 6.89 11.14
C GLU A 467 -37.01 6.91 11.94
N ARG A 468 -37.45 8.08 12.44
CA ARG A 468 -38.69 8.22 13.23
C ARG A 468 -39.65 9.22 12.58
N ASP A 469 -40.91 8.83 12.42
CA ASP A 469 -41.95 9.68 11.79
C ASP A 469 -42.23 10.99 12.55
N LEU A 470 -42.06 10.98 13.89
CA LEU A 470 -42.31 12.12 14.78
C LEU A 470 -41.23 12.17 15.88
N GLY A 471 -40.03 12.65 15.54
CA GLY A 471 -38.91 12.86 16.46
C GLY A 471 -37.56 12.90 15.72
N ASP A 472 -36.48 13.21 16.41
CA ASP A 472 -35.14 13.19 15.82
C ASP A 472 -34.65 11.72 15.63
N ASP A 473 -34.02 11.47 14.48
CA ASP A 473 -33.45 10.17 14.13
C ASP A 473 -32.26 9.81 15.02
N ASP A 474 -31.96 8.51 15.16
CA ASP A 474 -30.64 8.12 15.64
C ASP A 474 -29.64 8.33 14.50
N SER A 475 -28.44 8.84 14.78
CA SER A 475 -27.43 9.12 13.75
C SER A 475 -26.01 8.80 14.20
N GLU A 476 -25.16 8.47 13.24
CA GLU A 476 -23.70 8.40 13.42
C GLU A 476 -23.03 9.25 12.34
N CYS A 477 -22.41 10.36 12.76
CA CYS A 477 -21.76 11.34 11.91
C CYS A 477 -20.23 11.24 11.99
N TYR A 478 -19.56 11.52 10.88
CA TYR A 478 -18.11 11.44 10.77
C TYR A 478 -17.54 12.74 10.18
N VAL A 479 -16.38 13.16 10.72
CA VAL A 479 -15.64 14.33 10.22
C VAL A 479 -14.21 13.91 9.90
N TYR A 480 -13.70 14.40 8.77
CA TYR A 480 -12.42 14.03 8.19
C TYR A 480 -11.46 15.22 8.14
N GLY A 481 -10.16 14.95 8.28
CA GLY A 481 -9.12 15.93 7.97
C GLY A 481 -8.98 16.14 6.46
N SER A 482 -8.16 17.13 6.08
CA SER A 482 -7.81 17.38 4.67
C SER A 482 -7.15 16.20 3.96
N ASP A 483 -6.49 15.31 4.72
CA ASP A 483 -5.86 14.08 4.25
C ASP A 483 -6.86 12.94 3.95
N GLY A 484 -8.14 13.16 4.24
CA GLY A 484 -9.22 12.20 4.07
C GLY A 484 -9.37 11.20 5.23
N MET A 485 -8.59 11.35 6.31
CA MET A 485 -8.67 10.46 7.47
C MET A 485 -9.70 10.94 8.49
N ARG A 486 -10.45 10.01 9.07
CA ARG A 486 -11.47 10.30 10.08
C ARG A 486 -10.80 10.78 11.36
N VAL A 487 -11.21 11.96 11.83
CA VAL A 487 -10.69 12.56 13.07
C VAL A 487 -11.74 12.74 14.15
N ARG A 488 -13.03 12.67 13.79
CA ARG A 488 -14.15 12.76 14.72
C ARG A 488 -15.26 11.80 14.29
N LYS A 489 -15.88 11.15 15.27
CA LYS A 489 -17.09 10.33 15.11
C LYS A 489 -18.04 10.70 16.24
N VAL A 490 -19.29 11.01 15.90
CA VAL A 490 -20.32 11.37 16.88
C VAL A 490 -21.56 10.53 16.61
N ARG A 491 -21.98 9.78 17.63
CA ARG A 491 -23.23 9.03 17.60
C ARG A 491 -24.26 9.70 18.49
N SER A 492 -25.42 9.99 17.93
CA SER A 492 -26.59 10.50 18.63
C SER A 492 -27.67 9.42 18.73
N THR A 493 -28.22 9.20 19.91
CA THR A 493 -29.32 8.24 20.13
C THR A 493 -30.40 8.90 20.97
N HIS A 494 -31.59 9.03 20.39
CA HIS A 494 -32.72 9.66 21.05
C HIS A 494 -33.50 8.62 21.86
N THR A 495 -33.60 8.86 23.17
CA THR A 495 -34.50 8.11 24.07
C THR A 495 -35.72 8.95 24.38
N HIS A 496 -36.80 8.36 24.90
CA HIS A 496 -38.03 9.08 25.28
C HIS A 496 -37.83 10.28 26.23
N ALA A 497 -36.68 10.39 26.91
CA ALA A 497 -36.41 11.44 27.90
C ALA A 497 -35.15 12.30 27.62
N ARG A 498 -34.19 11.83 26.83
CA ARG A 498 -32.93 12.55 26.55
C ARG A 498 -32.22 12.04 25.28
N THR A 499 -31.38 12.90 24.70
CA THR A 499 -30.40 12.52 23.66
C THR A 499 -29.09 12.05 24.29
N LEU A 500 -28.65 10.85 23.90
CA LEU A 500 -27.37 10.29 24.29
C LEU A 500 -26.35 10.56 23.18
N ILE A 501 -25.22 11.15 23.54
CA ILE A 501 -24.14 11.48 22.61
C ILE A 501 -22.91 10.66 23.02
N VAL A 502 -22.37 9.91 22.07
CA VAL A 502 -21.08 9.24 22.18
C VAL A 502 -20.15 9.84 21.14
N GLU A 503 -19.06 10.45 21.58
CA GLU A 503 -18.09 11.09 20.71
C GLU A 503 -16.74 10.39 20.81
N VAL A 504 -16.07 10.23 19.67
CA VAL A 504 -14.69 9.75 19.56
C VAL A 504 -13.89 10.74 18.75
N ARG A 505 -12.78 11.22 19.31
CA ARG A 505 -11.78 12.05 18.62
C ARG A 505 -10.52 11.23 18.40
N TYR A 506 -10.08 11.12 17.15
CA TYR A 506 -8.89 10.37 16.77
C TYR A 506 -7.71 11.35 16.66
N LEU A 507 -6.69 11.11 17.47
CA LEU A 507 -5.45 11.88 17.56
C LEU A 507 -4.25 10.94 17.39
N LEU A 508 -3.05 11.49 17.19
CA LEU A 508 -1.84 10.68 17.02
C LEU A 508 -1.54 9.87 18.29
N GLY A 509 -1.77 8.55 18.21
CA GLY A 509 -1.52 7.61 19.30
C GLY A 509 -2.59 7.61 20.42
N LEU A 510 -3.70 8.33 20.24
CA LEU A 510 -4.70 8.55 21.27
C LEU A 510 -6.10 8.69 20.68
N GLU A 511 -7.08 8.00 21.27
CA GLU A 511 -8.50 8.28 21.04
C GLU A 511 -9.10 8.87 22.32
N LEU A 512 -9.83 9.97 22.20
CA LEU A 512 -10.60 10.54 23.30
C LEU A 512 -12.07 10.19 23.10
N ARG A 513 -12.65 9.46 24.05
CA ARG A 513 -14.02 8.97 24.00
C ARG A 513 -14.82 9.61 25.11
N SER A 514 -16.00 10.14 24.81
CA SER A 514 -16.92 10.69 25.79
C SER A 514 -18.32 10.12 25.60
N HIS A 515 -19.05 9.95 26.70
CA HIS A 515 -20.43 9.45 26.69
C HIS A 515 -21.32 10.31 27.59
N SER A 516 -22.19 11.14 26.99
CA SER A 516 -23.01 12.11 27.73
C SER A 516 -23.98 11.45 28.72
N GLY A 517 -24.46 10.25 28.42
CA GLY A 517 -25.39 9.51 29.26
C GLY A 517 -24.83 8.98 30.59
N THR A 518 -23.54 8.61 30.61
CA THR A 518 -22.82 8.05 31.77
C THR A 518 -21.88 9.07 32.41
N GLY A 519 -21.50 10.13 31.68
CA GLY A 519 -20.44 11.06 32.07
C GLY A 519 -19.03 10.48 31.90
N GLU A 520 -18.90 9.33 31.24
CA GLU A 520 -17.61 8.67 31.01
C GLU A 520 -16.74 9.51 30.07
N VAL A 521 -15.48 9.73 30.46
CA VAL A 521 -14.42 10.23 29.59
C VAL A 521 -13.27 9.23 29.64
N LEU A 522 -12.94 8.66 28.48
CA LEU A 522 -12.00 7.56 28.33
C LEU A 522 -10.92 7.95 27.31
N GLN A 523 -9.67 7.84 27.74
CA GLN A 523 -8.50 7.86 26.87
C GLN A 523 -8.19 6.43 26.43
N VAL A 524 -8.10 6.21 25.12
CA VAL A 524 -7.60 4.96 24.54
C VAL A 524 -6.26 5.23 23.90
N ILE A 525 -5.20 4.92 24.64
CA ILE A 525 -3.82 5.12 24.18
C ILE A 525 -3.45 3.94 23.30
N SER A 526 -3.11 4.20 22.04
CA SER A 526 -2.83 3.17 21.05
C SER A 526 -1.35 3.15 20.70
N VAL A 527 -0.70 2.00 20.93
CA VAL A 527 0.73 1.81 20.69
C VAL A 527 0.95 0.57 19.84
N GLN A 528 1.64 0.71 18.71
CA GLN A 528 2.11 -0.45 17.95
C GLN A 528 3.40 -0.99 18.60
N ALA A 529 3.31 -2.15 19.25
CA ALA A 529 4.40 -2.77 20.00
C ALA A 529 4.91 -4.01 19.27
N GLY A 530 5.58 -3.81 18.14
CA GLY A 530 6.02 -4.90 17.27
C GLY A 530 4.87 -5.48 16.46
N ARG A 531 4.60 -6.78 16.56
CA ARG A 531 3.45 -7.44 15.90
C ARG A 531 2.13 -7.15 16.61
N SER A 532 2.16 -6.97 17.91
CA SER A 532 0.97 -6.66 18.70
C SER A 532 0.63 -5.17 18.66
N SER A 533 -0.68 -4.89 18.60
CA SER A 533 -1.21 -3.57 18.92
C SER A 533 -1.64 -3.57 20.38
N VAL A 534 -1.15 -2.62 21.17
CA VAL A 534 -1.49 -2.48 22.58
C VAL A 534 -2.35 -1.25 22.76
N ARG A 535 -3.53 -1.44 23.36
CA ARG A 535 -4.44 -0.36 23.75
C ARG A 535 -4.48 -0.26 25.27
N VAL A 536 -4.32 0.94 25.81
CA VAL A 536 -4.48 1.20 27.25
C VAL A 536 -5.71 2.04 27.48
N LEU A 537 -6.64 1.54 28.29
CA LEU A 537 -7.88 2.23 28.65
C LEU A 537 -7.67 3.01 29.96
N HIS A 538 -7.74 4.34 29.88
CA HIS A 538 -7.57 5.24 31.02
C HIS A 538 -8.78 6.18 31.19
N TRP A 539 -9.48 6.10 32.33
CA TRP A 539 -10.70 6.86 32.63
C TRP A 539 -10.42 8.14 33.44
N GLU A 540 -11.14 9.23 33.13
CA GLU A 540 -11.13 10.51 33.85
C GLU A 540 -12.58 10.99 34.14
N PRO A 541 -12.97 11.41 35.36
CA PRO A 541 -12.56 10.97 36.70
C PRO A 541 -13.37 9.76 37.23
N ALA A 542 -14.39 9.29 36.49
CA ALA A 542 -15.31 8.23 36.93
C ALA A 542 -14.92 6.87 36.34
N LEU A 543 -14.57 5.90 37.20
CA LEU A 543 -14.46 4.51 36.80
C LEU A 543 -15.85 3.91 36.57
N PRO A 544 -16.06 3.09 35.54
CA PRO A 544 -17.17 2.15 35.51
C PRO A 544 -17.15 1.28 36.79
N LYS A 545 -18.31 0.99 37.37
CA LYS A 545 -18.39 0.03 38.50
C LYS A 545 -17.65 -1.26 38.11
N ASP A 546 -16.79 -1.74 39.00
CA ASP A 546 -16.02 -2.98 38.89
C ASP A 546 -14.89 -3.02 37.82
N SER A 547 -14.48 -1.87 37.25
CA SER A 547 -13.32 -1.80 36.35
C SER A 547 -12.07 -1.24 37.06
N ALA A 548 -10.91 -1.86 36.85
CA ALA A 548 -9.63 -1.24 37.19
C ALA A 548 -9.30 -0.16 36.15
N ASN A 549 -8.67 0.95 36.56
CA ASN A 549 -8.13 1.94 35.60
C ASN A 549 -6.88 1.38 34.91
N ASP A 550 -6.47 2.02 33.81
CA ASP A 550 -5.22 1.72 33.07
C ASP A 550 -5.15 0.27 32.57
N GLN A 551 -6.23 -0.20 31.95
CA GLN A 551 -6.30 -1.57 31.44
C GLN A 551 -5.48 -1.71 30.17
N TYR A 552 -4.36 -2.45 30.25
CA TYR A 552 -3.56 -2.85 29.09
C TYR A 552 -4.26 -3.98 28.35
N ARG A 553 -4.49 -3.80 27.05
CA ARG A 553 -5.08 -4.79 26.14
C ARG A 553 -4.13 -5.07 24.98
N TYR A 554 -3.46 -6.20 25.03
CA TYR A 554 -2.55 -6.69 24.01
C TYR A 554 -3.33 -7.47 22.95
N SER A 555 -3.37 -6.96 21.72
CA SER A 555 -3.97 -7.66 20.58
C SER A 555 -2.98 -8.64 19.97
N LEU A 556 -3.36 -9.91 19.93
CA LEU A 556 -2.68 -10.97 19.20
C LEU A 556 -3.41 -11.17 17.87
N ASN A 557 -2.69 -10.87 16.80
CA ASN A 557 -3.23 -10.83 15.46
C ASN A 557 -2.82 -12.05 14.64
N ASP A 558 -3.72 -12.47 13.74
CA ASP A 558 -3.33 -13.36 12.65
C ASP A 558 -2.34 -12.66 11.69
N TYR A 559 -1.89 -13.38 10.66
CA TYR A 559 -0.91 -12.82 9.73
C TYR A 559 -1.44 -11.68 8.85
N LEU A 560 -2.76 -11.52 8.69
CA LEU A 560 -3.40 -10.39 8.01
C LEU A 560 -3.72 -9.23 8.96
N GLY A 561 -3.46 -9.40 10.25
CA GLY A 561 -3.66 -8.38 11.26
C GLY A 561 -5.05 -8.38 11.91
N SER A 562 -5.88 -9.41 11.70
CA SER A 562 -7.16 -9.54 12.41
C SER A 562 -6.94 -9.90 13.87
N CYS A 563 -7.61 -9.20 14.79
CA CYS A 563 -7.43 -9.38 16.24
C CYS A 563 -8.18 -10.63 16.74
N THR A 564 -7.46 -11.74 16.80
CA THR A 564 -7.99 -13.05 17.21
C THR A 564 -8.12 -13.24 18.72
N LEU A 565 -7.26 -12.56 19.50
CA LEU A 565 -7.15 -12.73 20.95
C LEU A 565 -6.70 -11.41 21.59
N GLU A 566 -7.36 -11.00 22.67
CA GLU A 566 -6.92 -9.89 23.52
C GLU A 566 -6.43 -10.43 24.87
N LEU A 567 -5.27 -9.97 25.31
CA LEU A 567 -4.69 -10.32 26.61
C LEU A 567 -4.54 -9.09 27.49
N ASP A 568 -4.63 -9.26 28.81
CA ASP A 568 -4.39 -8.18 29.77
C ASP A 568 -2.88 -7.97 30.06
N GLY A 569 -2.60 -7.04 30.99
CA GLY A 569 -1.24 -6.73 31.44
C GLY A 569 -0.51 -7.89 32.13
N ALA A 570 -1.23 -8.92 32.59
CA ALA A 570 -0.68 -10.16 33.14
C ALA A 570 -0.64 -11.30 32.10
N GLY A 571 -1.06 -11.03 30.86
CA GLY A 571 -1.14 -12.00 29.78
C GLY A 571 -2.32 -12.98 29.92
N GLU A 572 -3.32 -12.67 30.75
CA GLU A 572 -4.55 -13.46 30.83
C GLU A 572 -5.50 -13.09 29.68
N VAL A 573 -6.27 -14.07 29.22
CA VAL A 573 -7.24 -13.86 28.14
C VAL A 573 -8.36 -12.92 28.60
N ILE A 574 -8.56 -11.83 27.85
CA ILE A 574 -9.71 -10.93 27.96
C ILE A 574 -10.83 -11.38 27.03
N SER A 575 -10.51 -11.49 25.73
CA SER A 575 -11.46 -11.83 24.69
C SER A 575 -10.81 -12.64 23.57
N GLN A 576 -11.62 -13.42 22.86
CA GLN A 576 -11.27 -14.16 21.67
C GLN A 576 -12.33 -13.89 20.60
N GLU A 577 -11.88 -13.79 19.36
CA GLU A 577 -12.77 -13.59 18.23
C GLU A 577 -12.25 -14.34 17.00
N ARG A 578 -13.18 -14.92 16.25
CA ARG A 578 -12.92 -15.63 15.00
C ARG A 578 -13.82 -15.06 13.92
N TYR A 579 -13.27 -14.99 12.72
CA TYR A 579 -13.92 -14.37 11.58
C TYR A 579 -14.16 -15.40 10.48
N HIS A 580 -15.28 -15.25 9.78
CA HIS A 580 -15.43 -15.77 8.44
C HIS A 580 -14.41 -15.07 7.51
N PRO A 581 -14.11 -15.65 6.33
CA PRO A 581 -13.05 -15.14 5.44
C PRO A 581 -13.17 -13.65 5.09
N PHE A 582 -14.40 -13.15 4.93
CA PHE A 582 -14.65 -11.75 4.58
C PHE A 582 -15.03 -10.87 5.80
N GLY A 583 -14.72 -11.30 7.02
CA GLY A 583 -14.69 -10.42 8.19
C GLY A 583 -15.97 -10.31 9.02
N THR A 584 -17.03 -11.06 8.71
CA THR A 584 -18.13 -11.26 9.67
C THR A 584 -17.64 -12.15 10.82
N THR A 585 -18.12 -11.91 12.04
CA THR A 585 -17.71 -12.69 13.22
C THR A 585 -18.35 -14.08 13.19
N ALA A 586 -17.54 -15.14 13.17
CA ALA A 586 -17.99 -16.54 13.24
C ALA A 586 -18.21 -16.97 14.69
N TRP A 587 -17.34 -16.53 15.60
CA TRP A 587 -17.43 -16.82 17.02
C TRP A 587 -16.72 -15.74 17.83
N CYS A 588 -17.24 -15.39 18.99
CA CYS A 588 -16.56 -14.53 19.96
C CYS A 588 -16.87 -14.99 21.38
N ALA A 589 -15.94 -14.74 22.30
CA ALA A 589 -16.13 -14.93 23.72
C ALA A 589 -15.18 -14.00 24.50
N GLY A 590 -15.57 -13.55 25.68
CA GLY A 590 -14.70 -12.74 26.52
C GLY A 590 -15.40 -11.88 27.55
N ARG A 591 -14.63 -11.33 28.49
CA ARG A 591 -15.08 -10.29 29.42
C ARG A 591 -14.71 -8.92 28.85
N GLY A 592 -15.62 -7.93 28.87
CA GLY A 592 -15.30 -6.55 28.43
C GLY A 592 -15.24 -6.33 26.91
N GLU A 593 -16.12 -6.99 26.15
CA GLU A 593 -16.26 -6.79 24.69
C GLU A 593 -16.65 -5.36 24.29
N SER A 594 -17.30 -4.60 25.16
CA SER A 594 -17.78 -3.23 24.89
C SER A 594 -16.67 -2.26 24.48
N TYR A 595 -15.42 -2.53 24.87
CA TYR A 595 -14.27 -1.70 24.56
C TYR A 595 -13.38 -2.25 23.42
N LYS A 596 -13.73 -3.40 22.83
CA LYS A 596 -13.03 -3.95 21.66
C LYS A 596 -13.60 -3.36 20.36
N THR A 597 -12.93 -2.34 19.84
CA THR A 597 -13.33 -1.69 18.58
C THR A 597 -12.56 -2.15 17.36
N VAL A 598 -11.26 -2.46 17.52
CA VAL A 598 -10.42 -2.99 16.42
C VAL A 598 -10.58 -4.51 16.34
N ARG A 599 -10.95 -5.01 15.15
CA ARG A 599 -11.35 -6.41 14.94
C ARG A 599 -10.69 -6.99 13.69
N TYR A 600 -11.46 -7.26 12.64
CA TYR A 600 -11.00 -7.84 11.38
C TYR A 600 -9.99 -6.93 10.66
N SER A 601 -8.91 -7.53 10.14
CA SER A 601 -7.81 -6.82 9.43
C SER A 601 -7.17 -5.65 10.20
N GLY A 602 -7.36 -5.58 11.52
CA GLY A 602 -6.87 -4.47 12.33
C GLY A 602 -7.65 -3.18 12.12
N LYS A 603 -8.90 -3.26 11.67
CA LYS A 603 -9.79 -2.13 11.40
C LYS A 603 -10.87 -1.99 12.46
N GLU A 604 -11.28 -0.74 12.68
CA GLU A 604 -12.38 -0.43 13.59
C GLU A 604 -13.71 -0.86 12.97
N ARG A 605 -14.51 -1.59 13.74
CA ARG A 605 -15.92 -1.86 13.43
C ARG A 605 -16.79 -0.85 14.15
N ASP A 606 -17.49 -0.02 13.38
CA ASP A 606 -18.39 0.99 13.89
C ASP A 606 -19.72 0.40 14.40
N ALA A 607 -20.53 1.20 15.09
CA ALA A 607 -21.81 0.73 15.63
C ALA A 607 -22.80 0.35 14.51
N THR A 608 -22.64 0.95 13.33
CA THR A 608 -23.33 0.60 12.09
C THR A 608 -22.98 -0.81 11.57
N GLY A 609 -21.93 -1.43 12.11
CA GLY A 609 -21.38 -2.70 11.67
C GLY A 609 -20.36 -2.57 10.54
N LEU A 610 -20.25 -1.40 9.90
CA LEU A 610 -19.28 -1.10 8.87
C LEU A 610 -17.86 -1.13 9.44
N TYR A 611 -16.90 -1.54 8.62
CA TYR A 611 -15.49 -1.40 8.94
C TYR A 611 -14.91 -0.14 8.30
N TYR A 612 -14.30 0.72 9.09
CA TYR A 612 -13.60 1.91 8.60
C TYR A 612 -12.16 1.55 8.23
N TYR A 613 -11.81 1.66 6.94
CA TYR A 613 -10.45 1.35 6.46
C TYR A 613 -9.55 2.57 6.32
N GLY A 614 -10.12 3.78 6.22
CA GLY A 614 -9.40 5.01 5.89
C GLY A 614 -10.17 5.81 4.85
N PHE A 615 -9.98 5.46 3.58
CA PHE A 615 -10.63 6.12 2.44
C PHE A 615 -11.98 5.50 2.07
N ARG A 616 -12.28 4.29 2.56
CA ARG A 616 -13.53 3.57 2.28
C ARG A 616 -14.09 2.90 3.53
N TYR A 617 -15.40 2.67 3.50
CA TYR A 617 -16.11 1.82 4.44
C TYR A 617 -16.42 0.46 3.80
N TYR A 618 -16.24 -0.60 4.58
CA TYR A 618 -16.43 -1.98 4.12
C TYR A 618 -17.67 -2.63 4.73
N ILE A 619 -18.50 -3.23 3.88
CA ILE A 619 -19.70 -3.96 4.27
C ILE A 619 -19.36 -5.46 4.33
N SER A 620 -18.91 -5.93 5.49
CA SER A 620 -18.48 -7.32 5.65
C SER A 620 -19.54 -8.36 5.30
N TRP A 621 -20.83 -8.07 5.55
CA TRP A 621 -21.94 -8.98 5.23
C TRP A 621 -22.37 -8.95 3.76
N TRP A 622 -21.95 -7.96 2.95
CA TRP A 622 -22.08 -7.96 1.48
C TRP A 622 -20.76 -8.30 0.77
N GLN A 623 -19.68 -8.43 1.55
CA GLN A 623 -18.33 -8.69 1.08
C GLN A 623 -17.81 -7.70 0.01
N ARG A 624 -18.19 -6.41 0.12
CA ARG A 624 -17.76 -5.37 -0.82
C ARG A 624 -17.63 -3.99 -0.19
N TRP A 625 -16.98 -3.08 -0.91
CA TRP A 625 -16.85 -1.68 -0.50
C TRP A 625 -18.17 -0.92 -0.64
N LEU A 626 -18.38 0.03 0.28
CA LEU A 626 -19.55 0.91 0.31
C LEU A 626 -19.50 1.97 -0.80
N ASN A 627 -18.30 2.46 -1.09
CA ASN A 627 -18.00 3.46 -2.11
C ASN A 627 -16.89 2.98 -3.06
N PRO A 628 -16.79 3.54 -4.28
CA PRO A 628 -15.78 3.13 -5.26
C PRO A 628 -14.36 3.44 -4.77
N ASP A 629 -13.37 2.73 -5.32
CA ASP A 629 -11.96 3.00 -5.05
C ASP A 629 -11.54 4.42 -5.45
N PRO A 630 -11.10 5.28 -4.52
CA PRO A 630 -10.64 6.62 -4.86
C PRO A 630 -9.28 6.62 -5.58
N ALA A 631 -8.54 5.50 -5.59
CA ALA A 631 -7.37 5.33 -6.46
C ALA A 631 -7.75 4.99 -7.92
N GLY A 632 -9.04 4.76 -8.21
CA GLY A 632 -9.51 4.38 -9.53
C GLY A 632 -9.11 2.95 -9.90
N ALA A 633 -8.90 2.70 -11.19
CA ALA A 633 -8.70 1.34 -11.73
C ALA A 633 -7.31 0.72 -11.46
N VAL A 634 -6.59 1.18 -10.43
CA VAL A 634 -5.26 0.66 -10.03
C VAL A 634 -5.33 -0.84 -9.71
N ASP A 635 -6.42 -1.26 -9.06
CA ASP A 635 -6.66 -2.64 -8.63
C ASP A 635 -7.58 -3.44 -9.56
N GLY A 636 -7.76 -2.94 -10.78
CA GLY A 636 -8.66 -3.47 -11.79
C GLY A 636 -9.92 -2.63 -11.97
N LEU A 637 -10.74 -3.03 -12.94
CA LEU A 637 -11.90 -2.24 -13.39
C LEU A 637 -13.13 -2.33 -12.48
N ASN A 638 -13.10 -3.19 -11.46
CA ASN A 638 -14.17 -3.29 -10.47
C ASN A 638 -13.79 -2.50 -9.23
N LEU A 639 -14.37 -1.31 -9.08
CA LEU A 639 -14.00 -0.36 -8.02
C LEU A 639 -14.61 -0.67 -6.65
N TYR A 640 -15.48 -1.69 -6.56
CA TYR A 640 -16.12 -2.13 -5.30
C TYR A 640 -15.55 -3.45 -4.78
N ARG A 641 -14.65 -4.08 -5.53
CA ARG A 641 -14.03 -5.35 -5.18
C ARG A 641 -13.06 -5.18 -4.02
N ILE A 642 -13.21 -6.00 -2.99
CA ILE A 642 -12.23 -6.05 -1.89
C ILE A 642 -11.15 -7.09 -2.19
N VAL A 643 -9.88 -6.76 -1.94
CA VAL A 643 -8.74 -7.70 -1.85
C VAL A 643 -8.69 -8.75 -2.96
N ARG A 644 -9.08 -8.37 -4.19
CA ARG A 644 -9.16 -9.25 -5.38
C ARG A 644 -10.02 -10.52 -5.17
N ASN A 645 -11.01 -10.47 -4.28
CA ASN A 645 -11.80 -11.61 -3.82
C ASN A 645 -10.99 -12.73 -3.14
N ASN A 646 -9.81 -12.38 -2.60
CA ASN A 646 -8.92 -13.30 -1.90
C ASN A 646 -8.58 -12.78 -0.48
N PRO A 647 -9.57 -12.69 0.42
CA PRO A 647 -9.41 -12.05 1.73
C PRO A 647 -8.61 -12.88 2.73
N VAL A 648 -8.37 -14.15 2.42
CA VAL A 648 -7.54 -15.03 3.25
C VAL A 648 -6.07 -14.80 2.98
N ASN A 649 -5.68 -14.23 1.83
CA ASN A 649 -4.29 -13.98 1.42
C ASN A 649 -3.89 -12.51 1.39
N LEU A 650 -4.85 -11.62 1.17
CA LEU A 650 -4.60 -10.21 0.88
C LEU A 650 -5.27 -9.30 1.90
N LYS A 651 -4.64 -8.16 2.17
CA LYS A 651 -5.12 -7.14 3.11
C LYS A 651 -5.12 -5.76 2.47
N ASP A 652 -6.26 -5.07 2.52
CA ASP A 652 -6.31 -3.63 2.22
C ASP A 652 -5.87 -2.82 3.45
N VAL A 653 -4.84 -1.99 3.27
CA VAL A 653 -4.20 -1.22 4.35
C VAL A 653 -4.98 0.04 4.67
N ASP A 654 -5.56 0.72 3.69
CA ASP A 654 -6.25 2.01 3.92
C ASP A 654 -7.54 2.20 3.11
N GLY A 655 -7.98 1.18 2.37
CA GLY A 655 -9.17 1.23 1.53
C GLY A 655 -8.88 1.74 0.12
N ARG A 656 -7.69 1.49 -0.46
CA ARG A 656 -7.32 1.92 -1.84
C ARG A 656 -6.60 0.85 -2.67
N GLN A 657 -6.40 -0.34 -2.09
CA GLN A 657 -5.34 -1.34 -2.29
C GLN A 657 -4.38 -1.28 -3.53
N SER A 658 -3.73 -2.40 -3.81
CA SER A 658 -2.31 -2.66 -4.14
C SER A 658 -1.22 -1.99 -3.30
N ASN A 659 -0.62 -2.78 -2.40
CA ASN A 659 0.67 -2.50 -1.79
C ASN A 659 1.84 -3.00 -2.68
N PHE A 660 3.06 -2.52 -2.40
CA PHE A 660 4.27 -2.90 -3.14
C PHE A 660 4.54 -4.42 -3.16
N LYS A 661 4.36 -5.14 -2.03
CA LYS A 661 4.60 -6.59 -1.92
C LYS A 661 3.63 -7.42 -2.79
N ASP A 662 2.44 -6.89 -3.04
CA ASP A 662 1.41 -7.53 -3.86
C ASP A 662 1.63 -7.30 -5.37
N LEU A 663 2.36 -6.22 -5.73
CA LEU A 663 2.64 -5.81 -7.10
C LEU A 663 4.00 -6.32 -7.62
N PHE A 664 5.01 -6.44 -6.75
CA PHE A 664 6.34 -6.89 -7.17
C PHE A 664 6.39 -8.42 -7.28
N LYS A 665 6.57 -8.94 -8.50
CA LYS A 665 6.62 -10.37 -8.81
C LYS A 665 8.01 -10.74 -9.38
N PRO A 666 9.05 -10.87 -8.54
CA PRO A 666 10.40 -11.16 -9.01
C PRO A 666 10.52 -12.47 -9.79
N GLU A 667 9.63 -13.44 -9.54
CA GLU A 667 9.50 -14.69 -10.29
C GLU A 667 9.03 -14.52 -11.73
N GLN A 668 8.37 -13.40 -12.04
CA GLN A 668 7.93 -13.03 -13.39
C GLN A 668 9.00 -12.28 -14.17
N GLY A 669 10.08 -11.84 -13.51
CA GLY A 669 11.20 -11.10 -14.12
C GLY A 669 11.20 -9.60 -13.83
N ASP A 670 10.33 -9.13 -12.92
CA ASP A 670 10.25 -7.72 -12.49
C ASP A 670 11.60 -7.21 -11.93
N LEU A 671 11.92 -5.96 -12.23
CA LEU A 671 13.11 -5.28 -11.71
C LEU A 671 12.69 -4.19 -10.73
N ILE A 672 13.44 -3.99 -9.65
CA ILE A 672 13.27 -2.83 -8.76
C ILE A 672 14.52 -1.95 -8.71
N PHE A 673 14.36 -0.64 -8.63
CA PHE A 673 15.44 0.34 -8.48
C PHE A 673 15.17 1.29 -7.31
N GLY A 674 16.12 1.47 -6.39
CA GLY A 674 16.11 2.53 -5.36
C GLY A 674 16.55 2.05 -3.97
N LEU A 675 16.59 2.97 -2.99
CA LEU A 675 17.07 2.74 -1.62
C LEU A 675 15.92 2.71 -0.61
N ALA A 676 16.10 1.87 0.44
CA ALA A 676 15.46 1.83 1.76
C ALA A 676 13.94 1.54 1.93
N ASN A 677 13.65 0.81 3.01
CA ASN A 677 12.38 0.53 3.73
C ASN A 677 11.23 -0.22 3.04
N VAL A 678 11.24 -0.35 1.71
CA VAL A 678 10.11 -0.93 0.95
C VAL A 678 10.10 -2.47 0.84
N LEU A 679 11.25 -3.10 1.07
CA LEU A 679 11.46 -4.54 0.93
C LEU A 679 11.90 -5.15 2.26
N ASP A 680 11.29 -6.29 2.65
CA ASP A 680 11.95 -7.20 3.59
C ASP A 680 13.36 -7.53 3.05
N LYS A 681 14.34 -7.72 3.92
CA LYS A 681 15.79 -7.79 3.62
C LYS A 681 16.22 -8.93 2.65
N GLY A 682 15.29 -9.67 2.05
CA GLY A 682 15.56 -10.82 1.17
C GLY A 682 15.81 -10.53 -0.32
N TYR A 683 15.74 -9.28 -0.79
CA TYR A 683 15.79 -8.95 -2.23
C TYR A 683 17.02 -8.14 -2.66
N LEU A 684 18.24 -8.67 -2.45
CA LEU A 684 19.49 -7.98 -2.81
C LEU A 684 19.87 -8.09 -4.29
N SER A 685 20.32 -6.96 -4.85
CA SER A 685 20.68 -6.81 -6.27
C SER A 685 22.11 -7.17 -6.64
N TRP A 686 22.27 -7.49 -7.93
CA TRP A 686 23.53 -7.39 -8.66
C TRP A 686 24.26 -6.05 -8.41
N TRP A 687 23.50 -4.96 -8.26
CA TRP A 687 23.96 -3.61 -7.96
C TRP A 687 24.45 -3.41 -6.51
N ALA A 688 23.76 -3.97 -5.50
CA ALA A 688 24.12 -3.95 -4.08
C ALA A 688 25.42 -4.68 -3.86
N VAL A 689 25.53 -5.83 -4.54
CA VAL A 689 26.71 -6.69 -4.57
C VAL A 689 27.92 -5.96 -5.16
N LEU A 690 27.74 -5.29 -6.31
CA LEU A 690 28.80 -4.56 -7.01
C LEU A 690 29.31 -3.33 -6.26
N SER A 691 28.39 -2.59 -5.64
CA SER A 691 28.70 -1.26 -5.13
C SER A 691 28.88 -1.19 -3.62
N LYS A 692 28.49 -2.24 -2.87
CA LYS A 692 28.34 -2.24 -1.40
C LYS A 692 27.41 -1.12 -0.87
N ARG A 693 26.49 -0.59 -1.69
CA ARG A 693 25.70 0.64 -1.38
C ARG A 693 24.27 0.44 -0.88
N GLY A 694 23.75 -0.79 -0.80
CA GLY A 694 22.48 -1.06 -0.11
C GLY A 694 21.18 -0.93 -0.94
N ASP A 695 21.23 -0.70 -2.25
CA ASP A 695 20.03 -0.61 -3.10
C ASP A 695 19.54 -1.99 -3.60
N TYR A 696 18.23 -2.20 -3.76
CA TYR A 696 17.62 -3.53 -4.05
C TYR A 696 17.30 -3.78 -5.54
N LEU A 697 17.24 -5.05 -5.96
CA LEU A 697 16.88 -5.63 -7.29
C LEU A 697 16.95 -7.16 -7.13
N ALA A 698 16.01 -7.92 -7.67
CA ALA A 698 15.95 -9.36 -7.44
C ALA A 698 17.12 -10.14 -8.06
N LYS A 699 17.66 -11.05 -7.26
CA LYS A 699 18.54 -12.21 -7.51
C LYS A 699 18.87 -12.53 -8.97
N TYR A 700 20.03 -12.10 -9.48
CA TYR A 700 20.60 -12.69 -10.71
C TYR A 700 22.11 -13.06 -10.71
N LEU A 701 22.92 -12.70 -9.70
CA LEU A 701 24.32 -13.15 -9.58
C LEU A 701 24.81 -13.09 -8.12
N GLU A 702 25.83 -13.89 -7.77
CA GLU A 702 26.45 -13.86 -6.44
C GLU A 702 27.48 -12.73 -6.31
N GLY A 703 27.58 -12.21 -5.08
CA GLY A 703 28.66 -11.35 -4.56
C GLY A 703 30.03 -11.55 -5.21
N ASN A 704 30.43 -12.82 -5.24
CA ASN A 704 31.79 -13.23 -5.52
C ASN A 704 32.17 -13.17 -7.01
N GLU A 705 31.24 -13.34 -7.95
CA GLU A 705 31.57 -13.47 -9.39
C GLU A 705 31.89 -12.11 -9.98
N ILE A 706 31.18 -11.08 -9.52
CA ILE A 706 31.36 -9.74 -10.04
C ILE A 706 32.53 -9.04 -9.35
N ALA A 707 32.75 -9.31 -8.07
CA ALA A 707 33.98 -8.89 -7.39
C ALA A 707 35.22 -9.46 -8.11
N LYS A 708 35.19 -10.73 -8.54
CA LYS A 708 36.25 -11.34 -9.35
C LYS A 708 36.39 -10.69 -10.73
N LEU A 709 35.28 -10.36 -11.41
CA LEU A 709 35.32 -9.65 -12.68
C LEU A 709 35.94 -8.26 -12.52
N GLU A 710 35.51 -7.49 -11.52
CA GLU A 710 36.00 -6.14 -11.25
C GLU A 710 37.48 -6.15 -10.83
N GLU A 711 37.88 -7.04 -9.92
CA GLU A 711 39.27 -7.23 -9.50
C GLU A 711 40.16 -7.58 -10.69
N GLY A 712 39.73 -8.53 -11.53
CA GLY A 712 40.47 -8.90 -12.73
C GLY A 712 40.57 -7.77 -13.75
N LEU A 713 39.49 -6.99 -13.97
CA LEU A 713 39.49 -5.85 -14.88
C LEU A 713 40.37 -4.71 -14.36
N ASN A 714 40.32 -4.42 -13.05
CA ASN A 714 41.20 -3.44 -12.40
C ASN A 714 42.67 -3.87 -12.51
N SER A 715 42.98 -5.14 -12.27
CA SER A 715 44.33 -5.68 -12.49
C SER A 715 44.82 -5.47 -13.93
N LYS A 716 43.96 -5.65 -14.94
CA LYS A 716 44.31 -5.39 -16.36
C LYS A 716 44.49 -3.91 -16.67
N ARG A 717 43.65 -3.06 -16.08
CA ARG A 717 43.78 -1.60 -16.17
C ARG A 717 45.11 -1.14 -15.55
N ASP A 718 45.45 -1.61 -14.36
CA ASP A 718 46.67 -1.20 -13.66
C ASP A 718 47.92 -1.67 -14.43
N SER A 719 47.86 -2.87 -15.02
CA SER A 719 48.88 -3.36 -15.97
C SER A 719 49.02 -2.43 -17.18
N TYR A 720 47.92 -2.01 -17.80
CA TYR A 720 47.92 -1.06 -18.91
C TYR A 720 48.47 0.32 -18.52
N SER A 721 48.06 0.87 -17.36
CA SER A 721 48.53 2.16 -16.85
C SER A 721 50.03 2.13 -16.54
N SER A 722 50.56 1.01 -16.01
CA SER A 722 51.99 0.84 -15.75
C SER A 722 52.83 0.83 -17.05
N ILE A 723 52.35 0.15 -18.09
CA ILE A 723 52.96 0.11 -19.43
C ILE A 723 52.93 1.51 -20.06
N ARG A 724 51.80 2.22 -19.95
CA ARG A 724 51.64 3.59 -20.46
C ARG A 724 52.59 4.56 -19.76
N GLY A 725 52.74 4.44 -18.45
CA GLY A 725 53.69 5.23 -17.64
C GLY A 725 55.14 4.98 -18.03
N ALA A 726 55.54 3.71 -18.17
CA ALA A 726 56.90 3.32 -18.59
C ALA A 726 57.24 3.80 -20.01
N THR A 727 56.28 3.75 -20.94
CA THR A 727 56.46 4.21 -22.33
C THR A 727 56.61 5.74 -22.40
N ARG A 728 55.89 6.47 -21.53
CA ARG A 728 56.00 7.94 -21.41
C ARG A 728 57.36 8.36 -20.85
N LEU A 729 57.91 7.57 -19.91
CA LEU A 729 59.27 7.74 -19.41
C LEU A 729 60.32 7.42 -20.49
N MET A 730 60.18 6.33 -21.24
CA MET A 730 61.12 5.99 -22.32
C MET A 730 61.09 6.99 -23.49
N GLY A 731 59.94 7.59 -23.81
CA GLY A 731 59.83 8.67 -24.79
C GLY A 731 60.49 10.00 -24.37
N LEU A 732 60.67 10.22 -23.07
CA LEU A 732 61.47 11.34 -22.53
C LEU A 732 62.99 11.09 -22.66
N TYR A 733 63.43 9.83 -22.82
CA TYR A 733 64.83 9.44 -22.99
C TYR A 733 65.29 9.32 -24.45
N SER A 734 64.38 9.31 -25.44
CA SER A 734 64.76 9.29 -26.86
C SER A 734 64.90 10.72 -27.43
N GLN A 735 66.01 11.39 -27.12
CA GLN A 735 66.50 12.52 -27.90
C GLN A 735 67.11 12.03 -29.22
N ALA A 736 66.28 11.71 -30.22
CA ALA A 736 66.70 11.63 -31.63
C ALA A 736 65.48 11.55 -32.57
N GLY A 737 65.07 12.70 -33.10
CA GLY A 737 64.87 12.88 -34.55
C GLY A 737 63.88 12.04 -35.36
N ALA A 738 63.01 11.21 -34.78
CA ALA A 738 61.94 10.54 -35.53
C ALA A 738 60.57 10.84 -34.90
N LYS A 739 59.70 11.54 -35.64
CA LYS A 739 58.26 11.60 -35.34
C LYS A 739 57.70 10.19 -35.51
N VAL A 740 57.71 9.40 -34.45
CA VAL A 740 56.89 8.19 -34.35
C VAL A 740 55.44 8.67 -34.26
N ASP A 741 54.61 8.34 -35.25
CA ASP A 741 53.16 8.51 -35.14
C ASP A 741 52.66 7.58 -34.03
N SER A 742 52.68 8.08 -32.80
CA SER A 742 52.32 7.35 -31.59
C SER A 742 50.80 7.36 -31.35
N SER A 743 49.98 7.66 -32.36
CA SER A 743 48.55 7.94 -32.16
C SER A 743 47.66 6.98 -32.94
N LYS A 744 47.74 5.68 -32.61
CA LYS A 744 46.67 4.65 -32.58
C LYS A 744 47.23 3.24 -32.81
N GLN A 745 48.23 3.05 -33.68
CA GLN A 745 48.69 1.71 -34.08
C GLN A 745 49.64 1.03 -33.08
N PHE A 746 50.60 1.77 -32.49
CA PHE A 746 51.49 1.22 -31.45
C PHE A 746 50.71 0.85 -30.18
N TRP A 747 49.77 1.72 -29.79
CA TRP A 747 48.86 1.47 -28.66
C TRP A 747 47.87 0.33 -28.95
N ALA A 748 47.45 0.14 -30.20
CA ALA A 748 46.61 -0.98 -30.59
C ALA A 748 47.28 -2.34 -30.37
N GLY A 749 48.61 -2.46 -30.47
CA GLY A 749 49.33 -3.72 -30.25
C GLY A 749 49.36 -4.17 -28.78
N GLN A 750 49.70 -3.26 -27.86
CA GLN A 750 49.67 -3.50 -26.41
C GLN A 750 48.22 -3.67 -25.90
N TYR A 751 47.31 -2.80 -26.39
CA TYR A 751 45.88 -2.90 -26.11
C TYR A 751 45.27 -4.20 -26.66
N SER A 752 45.73 -4.73 -27.79
CA SER A 752 45.24 -6.00 -28.37
C SER A 752 45.50 -7.21 -27.45
N SER A 753 46.65 -7.26 -26.80
CA SER A 753 46.98 -8.33 -25.84
C SER A 753 46.07 -8.31 -24.60
N ILE A 754 45.78 -7.11 -24.08
CA ILE A 754 44.87 -6.89 -22.94
C ILE A 754 43.40 -7.07 -23.38
N ALA A 755 43.03 -6.62 -24.57
CA ALA A 755 41.69 -6.78 -25.14
C ALA A 755 41.34 -8.26 -25.32
N THR A 756 42.31 -9.11 -25.68
CA THR A 756 42.12 -10.57 -25.77
C THR A 756 41.87 -11.21 -24.40
N LEU A 757 42.47 -10.68 -23.33
CA LEU A 757 42.23 -11.13 -21.95
C LEU A 757 40.89 -10.61 -21.41
N VAL A 758 40.58 -9.34 -21.64
CA VAL A 758 39.28 -8.72 -21.32
C VAL A 758 38.15 -9.45 -22.05
N PHE A 759 38.35 -9.81 -23.32
CA PHE A 759 37.42 -10.61 -24.10
C PHE A 759 37.16 -11.98 -23.46
N ARG A 760 38.20 -12.71 -23.05
CA ARG A 760 38.04 -14.00 -22.35
C ARG A 760 37.29 -13.85 -21.01
N MET A 761 37.59 -12.80 -20.26
CA MET A 761 36.88 -12.50 -19.01
C MET A 761 35.41 -12.12 -19.24
N GLU A 762 35.14 -11.35 -20.29
CA GLU A 762 33.79 -10.97 -20.72
C GLU A 762 32.98 -12.19 -21.18
N GLU A 763 33.56 -13.07 -22.00
CA GLU A 763 32.90 -14.30 -22.44
C GLU A 763 32.62 -15.25 -21.27
N GLN A 764 33.58 -15.42 -20.35
CA GLN A 764 33.39 -16.25 -19.17
C GLN A 764 32.31 -15.67 -18.25
N TYR A 765 32.26 -14.34 -18.11
CA TYR A 765 31.21 -13.66 -17.36
C TYR A 765 29.82 -13.88 -17.96
N TYR A 766 29.67 -13.72 -19.28
CA TYR A 766 28.40 -13.98 -19.96
C TYR A 766 28.00 -15.46 -19.95
N ALA A 767 28.96 -16.37 -20.06
CA ALA A 767 28.73 -17.81 -19.96
C ALA A 767 28.25 -18.20 -18.55
N ASN A 768 28.83 -17.61 -17.50
CA ASN A 768 28.39 -17.85 -16.12
C ASN A 768 26.97 -17.34 -15.87
N ILE A 769 26.60 -16.16 -16.40
CA ILE A 769 25.23 -15.63 -16.36
C ILE A 769 24.26 -16.64 -16.98
N LYS A 770 24.56 -17.16 -18.18
CA LYS A 770 23.68 -18.11 -18.88
C LYS A 770 23.63 -19.48 -18.18
N ALA A 771 24.77 -20.02 -17.75
CA ALA A 771 24.86 -21.35 -17.16
C ALA A 771 24.08 -21.46 -15.84
N ARG A 772 24.07 -20.38 -15.05
CA ARG A 772 23.37 -20.30 -13.76
C ARG A 772 21.85 -20.47 -13.89
N TYR A 773 21.27 -19.96 -14.96
CA TYR A 773 19.82 -20.01 -15.24
C TYR A 773 19.46 -21.01 -16.36
N GLY A 774 20.45 -21.72 -16.90
CA GLY A 774 20.28 -22.76 -17.91
C GLY A 774 19.78 -24.10 -17.35
N GLY A 775 19.77 -24.28 -16.02
CA GLY A 775 19.30 -25.51 -15.35
C GLY A 775 17.78 -25.63 -15.26
N TRP A 776 17.28 -26.86 -15.04
CA TRP A 776 15.84 -27.16 -14.93
C TRP A 776 15.14 -26.53 -13.72
N ARG A 777 15.91 -26.06 -12.72
CA ARG A 777 15.42 -25.35 -11.52
C ARG A 777 15.19 -23.84 -11.72
N SER A 778 15.56 -23.29 -12.88
CA SER A 778 15.31 -21.89 -13.22
C SER A 778 13.95 -21.74 -13.89
N THR A 779 13.18 -20.71 -13.54
CA THR A 779 11.95 -20.35 -14.26
C THR A 779 12.28 -20.03 -15.72
N SER A 780 11.31 -20.25 -16.62
CA SER A 780 11.43 -19.90 -18.04
C SER A 780 11.68 -18.39 -18.23
N ALA A 781 11.00 -17.57 -17.43
CA ALA A 781 11.18 -16.12 -17.39
C ALA A 781 12.63 -15.74 -17.07
N ASN A 782 13.24 -16.38 -16.07
CA ASN A 782 14.61 -16.10 -15.62
C ASN A 782 15.66 -16.57 -16.63
N ARG A 783 15.45 -17.75 -17.23
CA ARG A 783 16.33 -18.27 -18.28
C ARG A 783 16.35 -17.33 -19.47
N GLN A 784 15.17 -16.97 -19.98
CA GLN A 784 15.04 -16.08 -21.13
C GLN A 784 15.55 -14.66 -20.84
N PHE A 785 15.33 -14.13 -19.62
CA PHE A 785 15.89 -12.85 -19.21
C PHE A 785 17.42 -12.91 -19.19
N SER A 786 18.02 -13.94 -18.57
CA SER A 786 19.48 -14.09 -18.50
C SER A 786 20.14 -14.22 -19.86
N GLU A 787 19.49 -14.93 -20.80
CA GLU A 787 19.94 -15.08 -22.18
C GLU A 787 19.87 -13.76 -22.94
N SER A 788 18.73 -13.06 -22.85
CA SER A 788 18.50 -11.78 -23.51
C SER A 788 19.42 -10.69 -22.96
N TYR A 789 19.60 -10.66 -21.64
CA TYR A 789 20.49 -9.73 -20.95
C TYR A 789 21.97 -9.97 -21.30
N ALA A 790 22.41 -11.23 -21.29
CA ALA A 790 23.78 -11.56 -21.70
C ALA A 790 24.01 -11.24 -23.18
N ALA A 791 23.00 -11.41 -24.04
CA ALA A 791 23.07 -11.01 -25.44
C ALA A 791 23.11 -9.48 -25.62
N GLU A 792 22.29 -8.73 -24.87
CA GLU A 792 22.26 -7.26 -24.88
C GLU A 792 23.57 -6.67 -24.33
N LEU A 793 24.18 -7.29 -23.32
CA LEU A 793 25.51 -6.93 -22.86
C LEU A 793 26.58 -7.26 -23.89
N ALA A 794 26.58 -8.45 -24.46
CA ALA A 794 27.61 -8.87 -25.43
C ALA A 794 27.59 -8.01 -26.71
N ASN A 795 26.40 -7.71 -27.23
CA ASN A 795 26.22 -7.05 -28.52
C ASN A 795 25.94 -5.54 -28.40
N GLY A 796 25.44 -5.08 -27.25
CA GLY A 796 24.99 -3.71 -27.06
C GLY A 796 26.10 -2.67 -26.92
N HIS A 797 25.71 -1.39 -26.84
CA HIS A 797 26.64 -0.27 -26.59
C HIS A 797 27.21 -0.26 -25.16
N TYR A 798 26.70 -1.12 -24.29
CA TYR A 798 26.98 -1.16 -22.86
C TYR A 798 27.89 -2.33 -22.42
N SER A 799 28.48 -3.07 -23.37
CA SER A 799 29.31 -4.25 -23.08
C SER A 799 30.47 -3.97 -22.13
N VAL A 800 30.92 -5.00 -21.41
CA VAL A 800 32.08 -4.94 -20.51
C VAL A 800 33.30 -4.43 -21.27
N ARG A 801 33.55 -4.99 -22.46
CA ARG A 801 34.64 -4.56 -23.32
C ARG A 801 34.51 -3.11 -23.76
N LYS A 802 33.40 -2.69 -24.39
CA LYS A 802 33.17 -1.28 -24.84
C LYS A 802 33.26 -0.27 -23.69
N THR A 803 33.01 -0.71 -22.47
CA THR A 803 33.16 0.09 -21.25
C THR A 803 34.62 0.18 -20.83
N PHE A 804 35.34 -0.94 -20.86
CA PHE A 804 36.79 -0.98 -20.67
C PHE A 804 37.51 -0.09 -21.71
N GLU A 805 37.28 -0.27 -23.01
CA GLU A 805 37.98 0.49 -24.06
C GLU A 805 37.79 2.02 -23.91
N LYS A 806 36.60 2.43 -23.47
CA LYS A 806 36.24 3.85 -23.35
C LYS A 806 36.70 4.50 -22.04
N TYR A 807 36.97 3.73 -21.00
CA TYR A 807 37.27 4.26 -19.66
C TYR A 807 38.52 3.66 -19.00
N VAL A 808 39.30 2.84 -19.70
CA VAL A 808 40.57 2.28 -19.19
C VAL A 808 41.55 3.38 -18.75
N ASP A 809 41.53 4.55 -19.41
CA ASP A 809 42.36 5.71 -19.11
C ASP A 809 41.75 6.68 -18.08
N ALA A 810 40.61 6.34 -17.48
CA ALA A 810 39.87 7.22 -16.57
C ALA A 810 39.94 6.69 -15.12
N ASP A 811 41.01 7.05 -14.41
CA ASP A 811 41.45 6.48 -13.13
C ASP A 811 40.33 6.28 -12.08
N ASP A 812 39.37 7.21 -11.96
CA ASP A 812 38.30 7.16 -10.94
C ASP A 812 36.88 6.88 -11.46
N LYS A 813 36.72 6.55 -12.75
CA LYS A 813 35.38 6.46 -13.38
C LYS A 813 35.04 5.07 -13.92
N PHE A 814 36.00 4.18 -14.06
CA PHE A 814 35.81 2.89 -14.73
C PHE A 814 34.76 2.01 -14.05
N GLY A 815 34.93 1.64 -12.77
CA GLY A 815 33.99 0.78 -12.03
C GLY A 815 32.57 1.35 -12.03
N HIS A 816 32.41 2.63 -11.69
CA HIS A 816 31.12 3.32 -11.75
C HIS A 816 30.49 3.31 -13.16
N LYS A 817 31.29 3.38 -14.23
CA LYS A 817 30.78 3.39 -15.61
C LYS A 817 30.38 2.00 -16.09
N LEU A 818 31.12 0.97 -15.69
CA LEU A 818 30.75 -0.43 -15.93
C LEU A 818 29.38 -0.72 -15.30
N ILE A 819 29.25 -0.36 -14.04
CA ILE A 819 28.05 -0.46 -13.22
C ILE A 819 26.85 0.28 -13.86
N SER A 820 26.98 1.58 -14.12
CA SER A 820 25.90 2.41 -14.68
C SER A 820 25.52 2.07 -16.13
N ARG A 821 26.36 1.34 -16.87
CA ARG A 821 26.06 0.89 -18.23
C ARG A 821 25.32 -0.44 -18.23
N ALA A 822 25.71 -1.38 -17.38
CA ALA A 822 25.04 -2.65 -17.33
C ALA A 822 23.66 -2.56 -16.63
N SER A 823 23.40 -1.58 -15.73
CA SER A 823 22.03 -1.25 -15.29
C SER A 823 21.14 -0.75 -16.44
N LYS A 824 21.71 0.06 -17.35
CA LYS A 824 20.99 0.53 -18.55
C LYS A 824 20.76 -0.58 -19.56
N ALA A 825 21.68 -1.54 -19.66
CA ALA A 825 21.46 -2.75 -20.45
C ALA A 825 20.31 -3.59 -19.89
N GLY A 826 20.16 -3.70 -18.57
CA GLY A 826 19.02 -4.36 -17.93
C GLY A 826 17.69 -3.67 -18.26
N LEU A 827 17.64 -2.35 -18.10
CA LEU A 827 16.49 -1.53 -18.52
C LEU A 827 16.21 -1.65 -20.02
N SER A 828 17.25 -1.66 -20.86
CA SER A 828 17.16 -1.85 -22.32
C SER A 828 16.58 -3.22 -22.68
N THR A 829 16.96 -4.26 -21.94
CA THR A 829 16.49 -5.64 -22.16
C THR A 829 14.97 -5.73 -21.93
N ILE A 830 14.46 -5.11 -20.85
CA ILE A 830 13.00 -5.07 -20.59
C ILE A 830 12.26 -4.23 -21.61
N LEU A 831 12.86 -3.11 -22.04
CA LEU A 831 12.32 -2.22 -23.06
C LEU A 831 12.24 -2.85 -24.46
N SER A 832 13.16 -3.76 -24.79
CA SER A 832 13.26 -4.40 -26.11
C SER A 832 12.56 -5.75 -26.17
N SER A 833 12.36 -6.40 -25.03
CA SER A 833 11.60 -7.65 -24.93
C SER A 833 10.10 -7.35 -24.89
N GLY A 834 9.31 -8.00 -25.74
CA GLY A 834 7.83 -7.95 -25.69
C GLY A 834 7.22 -8.65 -24.46
N ARG A 835 7.93 -8.64 -23.33
CA ARG A 835 7.61 -9.31 -22.07
C ARG A 835 6.76 -8.44 -21.15
N THR A 836 6.11 -9.08 -20.19
CA THR A 836 5.21 -8.49 -19.19
C THR A 836 5.93 -7.99 -17.93
N ASP A 837 7.27 -8.06 -17.87
CA ASP A 837 8.02 -7.64 -16.68
C ASP A 837 7.83 -6.14 -16.42
N VAL A 838 7.69 -5.78 -15.14
CA VAL A 838 7.50 -4.41 -14.66
C VAL A 838 8.77 -3.92 -13.94
N ILE A 839 9.06 -2.63 -14.09
CA ILE A 839 10.14 -1.92 -13.40
C ILE A 839 9.55 -1.15 -12.22
N HIS A 840 9.80 -1.60 -11.02
CA HIS A 840 9.47 -0.90 -9.80
C HIS A 840 10.58 0.11 -9.48
N PHE A 841 10.26 1.33 -9.08
CA PHE A 841 11.26 2.37 -8.85
C PHE A 841 10.93 3.13 -7.57
N THR A 842 11.70 2.91 -6.51
CA THR A 842 11.55 3.64 -5.24
C THR A 842 12.23 5.01 -5.33
N LEU A 843 11.52 6.01 -4.82
CA LEU A 843 11.93 7.42 -4.80
C LEU A 843 12.50 7.83 -3.45
N ASP A 844 12.41 6.95 -2.46
CA ASP A 844 12.95 7.14 -1.13
C ASP A 844 14.47 7.46 -1.22
N ASP A 845 14.92 8.47 -0.48
CA ASP A 845 16.28 9.03 -0.49
C ASP A 845 16.76 9.75 -1.79
N LEU A 846 15.85 10.04 -2.74
CA LEU A 846 16.18 10.85 -3.93
C LEU A 846 15.79 12.32 -3.76
N ASP A 847 16.81 13.18 -3.72
CA ASP A 847 16.66 14.62 -3.96
C ASP A 847 16.48 14.87 -5.47
N MET A 848 15.24 15.20 -5.89
CA MET A 848 14.89 15.37 -7.30
C MET A 848 15.64 16.52 -7.97
N ASP A 849 15.89 17.62 -7.26
CA ASP A 849 16.65 18.76 -7.78
C ASP A 849 18.08 18.35 -8.13
N GLN A 850 18.71 17.58 -7.24
CA GLN A 850 20.06 17.07 -7.49
C GLN A 850 20.11 16.02 -8.61
N VAL A 851 19.06 15.20 -8.74
CA VAL A 851 18.91 14.24 -9.84
C VAL A 851 18.82 14.98 -11.19
N VAL A 852 17.98 15.99 -11.28
CA VAL A 852 17.77 16.78 -12.51
C VAL A 852 19.03 17.55 -12.87
N MET A 853 19.62 18.27 -11.92
CA MET A 853 20.78 19.14 -12.15
C MET A 853 22.10 18.39 -12.29
N LYS A 854 22.12 17.08 -12.00
CA LYS A 854 23.33 16.24 -11.99
C LYS A 854 24.40 16.73 -11.00
N THR A 855 23.99 17.41 -9.94
CA THR A 855 24.87 18.07 -8.96
C THR A 855 25.34 17.13 -7.86
N ARG A 856 24.59 16.07 -7.55
CA ARG A 856 25.04 14.96 -6.68
C ARG A 856 24.88 13.61 -7.40
N ARG A 857 25.73 12.66 -7.03
CA ARG A 857 25.68 11.28 -7.54
C ARG A 857 25.01 10.39 -6.49
N SER A 858 23.68 10.29 -6.52
CA SER A 858 22.99 9.15 -5.91
C SER A 858 23.05 7.94 -6.85
N ALA A 859 22.91 6.75 -6.26
CA ALA A 859 23.15 5.46 -6.89
C ALA A 859 22.18 5.20 -8.06
N THR A 860 20.90 5.59 -7.96
CA THR A 860 19.87 5.36 -9.00
C THR A 860 19.49 6.61 -9.79
N SER A 861 20.11 7.78 -9.53
CA SER A 861 19.80 9.02 -10.25
C SER A 861 20.01 8.90 -11.76
N SER A 862 20.93 8.06 -12.22
CA SER A 862 21.26 7.89 -13.64
C SER A 862 20.23 7.05 -14.40
N GLU A 863 19.61 6.13 -13.68
CA GLU A 863 18.59 5.17 -14.04
C GLU A 863 17.25 5.90 -14.09
N LEU A 864 16.92 6.72 -13.08
CA LEU A 864 15.72 7.58 -13.11
C LEU A 864 15.74 8.53 -14.32
N ARG A 865 16.89 9.18 -14.57
CA ARG A 865 17.09 9.99 -15.79
C ARG A 865 17.01 9.17 -17.07
N TYR A 866 17.36 7.89 -17.04
CA TYR A 866 17.25 7.00 -18.19
C TYR A 866 15.78 6.65 -18.47
N LEU A 867 15.00 6.33 -17.43
CA LEU A 867 13.57 6.13 -17.53
C LEU A 867 12.87 7.38 -18.05
N PHE A 868 13.21 8.56 -17.52
CA PHE A 868 12.66 9.83 -18.02
C PHE A 868 12.90 10.02 -19.53
N ARG A 869 14.09 9.68 -20.06
CA ARG A 869 14.37 9.79 -21.50
C ARG A 869 13.59 8.79 -22.36
N ASN A 870 13.22 7.65 -21.79
CA ASN A 870 12.51 6.57 -22.49
C ASN A 870 11.04 6.49 -22.07
N ARG A 871 10.51 7.50 -21.36
CA ARG A 871 9.21 7.48 -20.69
C ARG A 871 8.03 7.13 -21.61
N GLU A 872 8.10 7.53 -22.88
CA GLU A 872 7.07 7.22 -23.90
C GLU A 872 7.00 5.72 -24.22
N LYS A 873 8.11 4.98 -24.07
CA LYS A 873 8.18 3.52 -24.27
C LYS A 873 7.90 2.72 -23.00
N LEU A 874 7.64 3.40 -21.89
CA LEU A 874 7.62 2.84 -20.52
C LEU A 874 6.27 3.00 -19.82
N VAL A 875 5.24 3.49 -20.52
CA VAL A 875 3.98 3.97 -19.92
C VAL A 875 3.27 2.90 -19.06
N ASP A 876 3.50 1.61 -19.32
CA ASP A 876 2.91 0.50 -18.55
C ASP A 876 3.95 -0.46 -17.96
N LYS A 877 5.23 -0.08 -17.99
CA LYS A 877 6.34 -0.94 -17.55
C LYS A 877 7.10 -0.37 -16.36
N VAL A 878 6.67 0.77 -15.79
CA VAL A 878 7.34 1.37 -14.64
C VAL A 878 6.35 1.81 -13.58
N LEU A 879 6.50 1.31 -12.36
CA LEU A 879 5.73 1.69 -11.18
C LEU A 879 6.65 2.44 -10.22
N PHE A 880 6.23 3.61 -9.74
CA PHE A 880 6.99 4.41 -8.79
C PHE A 880 6.47 4.23 -7.37
N TYR A 881 7.38 4.21 -6.40
CA TYR A 881 7.03 4.02 -5.01
C TYR A 881 7.69 5.07 -4.13
N GLN A 882 6.98 5.54 -3.11
CA GLN A 882 7.52 6.36 -2.03
C GLN A 882 6.88 5.88 -0.73
N ASN A 883 7.68 5.57 0.29
CA ASN A 883 7.22 5.04 1.57
C ASN A 883 6.25 3.83 1.44
N ASN A 884 6.61 2.82 0.63
CA ASN A 884 5.80 1.62 0.34
C ASN A 884 4.48 1.85 -0.41
N LYS A 885 4.16 3.09 -0.78
CA LYS A 885 2.95 3.44 -1.51
C LYS A 885 3.28 3.65 -2.98
N LEU A 886 2.40 3.17 -3.85
CA LEU A 886 2.46 3.51 -5.26
C LEU A 886 2.25 5.02 -5.40
N VAL A 887 3.13 5.67 -6.15
CA VAL A 887 3.05 7.10 -6.44
C VAL A 887 3.22 7.34 -7.93
N ASP A 888 2.80 8.52 -8.38
CA ASP A 888 3.03 8.93 -9.76
C ASP A 888 4.53 9.09 -10.07
N ALA A 889 4.87 9.00 -11.36
CA ALA A 889 6.24 9.24 -11.80
C ALA A 889 6.73 10.64 -11.38
N PRO A 890 8.00 10.81 -10.97
CA PRO A 890 8.52 12.10 -10.48
C PRO A 890 8.37 13.26 -11.47
N TRP A 891 8.44 12.96 -12.77
CA TRP A 891 8.23 13.95 -13.82
C TRP A 891 6.76 14.20 -14.16
N ARG A 892 5.81 13.52 -13.51
CA ARG A 892 4.38 13.88 -13.52
C ARG A 892 4.05 14.80 -12.36
N THR A 893 4.66 14.57 -11.20
CA THR A 893 4.47 15.35 -9.97
C THR A 893 5.32 16.63 -9.92
N ASP A 894 6.54 16.63 -10.46
CA ASP A 894 7.44 17.80 -10.54
C ASP A 894 7.90 18.05 -11.99
N ARG A 895 6.98 18.52 -12.85
CA ARG A 895 7.29 18.77 -14.26
C ARG A 895 8.25 19.93 -14.46
N THR A 896 8.09 21.01 -13.69
CA THR A 896 8.95 22.20 -13.75
C THR A 896 10.39 21.84 -13.38
N GLY A 897 10.57 21.04 -12.33
CA GLY A 897 11.88 20.56 -11.94
C GLY A 897 12.52 19.74 -13.04
N TRP A 898 11.82 18.74 -13.56
CA TRP A 898 12.33 17.85 -14.61
C TRP A 898 12.53 18.52 -15.98
N SER A 899 11.86 19.64 -16.28
CA SER A 899 12.10 20.43 -17.50
C SER A 899 13.54 20.99 -17.58
N ARG A 900 14.16 21.21 -16.42
CA ARG A 900 15.55 21.69 -16.29
C ARG A 900 16.57 20.60 -16.65
N TYR A 901 16.14 19.33 -16.74
CA TYR A 901 17.02 18.23 -17.14
C TYR A 901 17.39 18.32 -18.63
N LYS A 902 18.66 18.56 -18.93
CA LYS A 902 19.20 18.55 -20.30
C LYS A 902 20.03 17.29 -20.58
N PRO A 903 19.66 16.40 -21.53
CA PRO A 903 20.47 15.24 -21.89
C PRO A 903 21.79 15.68 -22.54
N LYS A 904 22.84 14.87 -22.41
CA LYS A 904 24.21 15.25 -22.83
C LYS A 904 24.50 15.11 -24.33
N SER A 905 23.49 14.86 -25.18
CA SER A 905 23.69 14.57 -26.62
C SER A 905 22.58 15.14 -27.51
N THR A 906 22.75 16.40 -27.90
CA THR A 906 22.26 17.02 -29.16
C THR A 906 23.28 18.08 -29.61
N LEU A 907 24.57 17.75 -29.51
CA LEU A 907 25.69 18.53 -30.05
C LEU A 907 26.66 17.54 -30.67
N GLY A 908 26.50 17.26 -31.96
CA GLY A 908 27.38 16.38 -32.73
C GLY A 908 26.62 15.40 -33.62
N GLY A 909 26.14 15.88 -34.76
CA GLY A 909 25.44 15.04 -35.73
C GLY A 909 24.79 15.82 -36.88
N ALA A 910 25.37 16.95 -37.29
CA ALA A 910 25.10 17.54 -38.60
C ALA A 910 26.42 17.47 -39.37
N SER A 911 26.58 16.42 -40.18
CA SER A 911 27.55 16.38 -41.26
C SER A 911 26.84 15.84 -42.49
N SER A 912 26.55 16.78 -43.39
CA SER A 912 26.31 16.65 -44.83
C SER A 912 26.70 15.32 -45.49
N SER A 913 25.78 14.72 -46.25
CA SER A 913 25.92 14.54 -47.71
C SER A 913 24.66 13.88 -48.28
N ASN A 914 24.24 14.42 -49.43
CA ASN A 914 23.26 14.02 -50.44
C ASN A 914 22.49 12.71 -50.29
#